data_AF-A0A7L4NE26-F1
#
_entry.id   AF-A0A7L4NE26-F1
#
_cell.length_a   1.000
_cell.length_b   1.000
_cell.length_c   1.000
_cell.angle_alpha   90.00
_cell.angle_beta   90.00
_cell.angle_gamma   90.00
#
_symmetry.space_group_name_H-M   'P 1'
#
loop_
_entity.id
_entity.type
_entity.pdbx_description
1 polymer ?
#
loop_
_entity_poly.entity_id
_entity_poly.type
_entity_poly.pdbx_seq_one_letter_code
_entity_poly.pdbx_strand_id
1 'polypeptide(L)'
;LEVVSLTRADADLETYRMQICKEVIAMMMKNMVLSHSLFPHVEKRMSSVFKKQFLAMEKEIQEEYERKMVALTAECNLETRKQMEAQHQKERNTNEEAEEFMKKMNEKPAVECRSLLDRLHRLEQDHLKRLLLVKQEEYFAKAYRQLAVTQRKELHSIFFTQITNATFKGELKLEAAKTLVEDYSKIQGDIEELMDFLQASKKYHLNRRFAYRGYLISKMQLRDSQASALINTAATQISSLISKMERAGHLPESHLGVLLDQAEAEINSVKQKFNHDLKQEKQKLRQKLITKRRQEMLQKKEHQKEQLSLGDPFKNTREVTHYLSHCKSLLGDHTTEFEELTEKLDNEASEELKELLFSLTEKTVEELKRVQYGVFVQDLVKLSVPKMFLLETVEEHKKELVVKHEQLEREERDNSMAAQELLQLTRQRLSQELEISLLEQKKLRSWEQLVFMQLLSLPLSLSEEELLKMRQELHCCFSQVDSSLAWPKIRARALLQALEVEWKDAELLKVDQNLAMTNKQQHSKLKKTGSRNRSKIDILKKSLQDKIFIYEDSTKAENLSKVKYELQHERECQLHDLENKLGEYIAALAFQKTVKKSEMLELYTAIISVQALLFEQLSTSKTLSKLECIQILEAHNPEIEELVRKQEYEMLNRESAQQHQQHLKSRQRWTPDGWGLSSEAVETNADRQVTALLRQAMNKCRQLINLHQQSLRDEQWNCTVLEDLLENTETDAFLALYSQELRLAGYLTKLSRIPVGILHRFLNLLLPSSSQSEVLSVLDSISKYSDGVAESASNADESGSSKKR
;
A
#
# COMPACT_ATOMS: atom_id res chain seq x y z
N LEU A 1 16.44 -9.06 -2.04
CA LEU A 1 15.69 -10.15 -2.73
C LEU A 1 14.24 -10.21 -2.28
N GLU A 2 13.97 -10.31 -0.98
CA GLU A 2 12.60 -10.27 -0.43
C GLU A 2 11.84 -9.00 -0.85
N VAL A 3 12.39 -7.81 -0.57
CA VAL A 3 11.81 -6.52 -0.98
C VAL A 3 11.50 -6.46 -2.48
N VAL A 4 12.48 -6.76 -3.33
CA VAL A 4 12.29 -6.77 -4.80
C VAL A 4 11.18 -7.72 -5.24
N SER A 5 11.03 -8.87 -4.56
CA SER A 5 9.97 -9.83 -4.87
C SER A 5 8.59 -9.31 -4.47
N LEU A 6 8.49 -8.64 -3.33
CA LEU A 6 7.26 -8.02 -2.86
C LEU A 6 6.85 -6.85 -3.75
N THR A 7 7.78 -5.95 -4.10
CA THR A 7 7.51 -4.81 -4.98
C THR A 7 7.05 -5.26 -6.37
N ARG A 8 7.67 -6.31 -6.92
CA ARG A 8 7.20 -6.88 -8.20
C ARG A 8 5.80 -7.47 -8.06
N ALA A 9 5.52 -8.18 -6.96
CA ALA A 9 4.19 -8.75 -6.73
C ALA A 9 3.11 -7.67 -6.61
N ASP A 10 3.39 -6.55 -5.92
CA ASP A 10 2.47 -5.40 -5.89
C ASP A 10 2.22 -4.84 -7.30
N ALA A 11 3.28 -4.66 -8.11
CA ALA A 11 3.13 -4.16 -9.49
C ALA A 11 2.31 -5.11 -10.39
N ASP A 12 2.52 -6.42 -10.26
CA ASP A 12 1.74 -7.43 -11.00
C ASP A 12 0.27 -7.40 -10.57
N LEU A 13 -0.01 -7.28 -9.26
CA LEU A 13 -1.36 -7.17 -8.72
C LEU A 13 -2.08 -5.89 -9.17
N GLU A 14 -1.37 -4.76 -9.25
CA GLU A 14 -1.95 -3.52 -9.79
C GLU A 14 -2.25 -3.62 -11.28
N THR A 15 -1.42 -4.33 -12.04
CA THR A 15 -1.68 -4.61 -13.45
C THR A 15 -2.96 -5.42 -13.61
N TYR A 16 -3.15 -6.47 -12.80
CA TYR A 16 -4.39 -7.26 -12.81
C TYR A 16 -5.59 -6.44 -12.38
N ARG A 17 -5.49 -5.65 -11.30
CA ARG A 17 -6.56 -4.77 -10.83
C ARG A 17 -7.04 -3.84 -11.95
N MET A 18 -6.11 -3.13 -12.60
CA MET A 18 -6.39 -2.20 -13.69
C MET A 18 -7.07 -2.90 -14.87
N GLN A 19 -6.56 -4.08 -15.25
CA GLN A 19 -7.13 -4.85 -16.35
C GLN A 19 -8.56 -5.33 -16.04
N ILE A 20 -8.78 -5.89 -14.86
CA ILE A 20 -10.10 -6.35 -14.39
C ILE A 20 -11.09 -5.19 -14.37
N CYS A 21 -10.72 -4.03 -13.80
CA CYS A 21 -11.60 -2.86 -13.78
C CYS A 21 -11.98 -2.39 -15.19
N LYS A 22 -11.03 -2.32 -16.12
CA LYS A 22 -11.28 -1.93 -17.52
C LYS A 22 -12.22 -2.91 -18.23
N GLU A 23 -11.99 -4.22 -18.06
CA GLU A 23 -12.83 -5.26 -18.66
C GLU A 23 -14.25 -5.24 -18.08
N VAL A 24 -14.38 -5.06 -16.77
CA VAL A 24 -15.66 -4.90 -16.08
C VAL A 24 -16.43 -3.69 -16.60
N ILE A 25 -15.79 -2.52 -16.69
CA ILE A 25 -16.43 -1.32 -17.25
C ILE A 25 -16.93 -1.59 -18.66
N ALA A 26 -16.12 -2.24 -19.50
CA ALA A 26 -16.54 -2.62 -20.86
C ALA A 26 -17.72 -3.60 -20.88
N MET A 27 -17.75 -4.59 -19.99
CA MET A 27 -18.88 -5.52 -19.84
C MET A 27 -20.15 -4.81 -19.38
N MET A 28 -20.04 -3.89 -18.41
CA MET A 28 -21.18 -3.09 -17.95
C MET A 28 -21.78 -2.26 -19.09
N MET A 29 -20.96 -1.61 -19.92
CA MET A 29 -21.45 -0.86 -21.09
C MET A 29 -22.18 -1.76 -22.09
N LYS A 30 -21.67 -2.97 -22.35
CA LYS A 30 -22.34 -3.95 -23.21
C LYS A 30 -23.66 -4.43 -22.62
N ASN A 31 -23.72 -4.66 -21.31
CA ASN A 31 -24.95 -5.05 -20.62
C ASN A 31 -26.03 -3.98 -20.75
N MET A 32 -25.67 -2.70 -20.72
CA MET A 32 -26.60 -1.58 -20.95
C MET A 32 -27.21 -1.58 -22.36
N VAL A 33 -26.46 -2.07 -23.37
CA VAL A 33 -26.99 -2.26 -24.73
C VAL A 33 -27.98 -3.42 -24.76
N LEU A 34 -27.66 -4.52 -24.08
CA LEU A 34 -28.52 -5.70 -23.99
C LEU A 34 -29.82 -5.42 -23.23
N SER A 35 -29.81 -4.54 -22.24
CA SER A 35 -30.99 -4.08 -21.49
C SER A 35 -31.75 -2.93 -22.18
N HIS A 36 -31.39 -2.58 -23.42
CA HIS A 36 -31.97 -1.47 -24.19
C HIS A 36 -31.90 -0.10 -23.51
N SER A 37 -31.00 0.05 -22.53
CA SER A 37 -30.79 1.29 -21.77
C SER A 37 -29.80 2.23 -22.46
N LEU A 38 -29.00 1.70 -23.39
CA LEU A 38 -28.00 2.44 -24.17
C LEU A 38 -28.05 2.00 -25.64
N PHE A 39 -27.92 2.96 -26.57
CA PHE A 39 -27.84 2.62 -28.00
C PHE A 39 -26.46 2.05 -28.38
N PRO A 40 -26.38 1.05 -29.28
CA PRO A 40 -25.11 0.42 -29.67
C PRO A 40 -24.05 1.39 -30.23
N HIS A 41 -24.46 2.45 -30.92
CA HIS A 41 -23.53 3.44 -31.45
C HIS A 41 -22.97 4.36 -30.36
N VAL A 42 -23.75 4.62 -29.31
CA VAL A 42 -23.33 5.38 -28.12
C VAL A 42 -22.33 4.54 -27.31
N GLU A 43 -22.62 3.25 -27.10
CA GLU A 43 -21.69 2.31 -26.45
C GLU A 43 -20.33 2.31 -27.15
N LYS A 44 -20.29 2.13 -28.47
CA LYS A 44 -19.02 2.12 -29.23
C LYS A 44 -18.22 3.42 -29.05
N ARG A 45 -18.89 4.57 -29.04
CA ARG A 45 -18.24 5.86 -28.83
C ARG A 45 -17.72 5.98 -27.40
N MET A 46 -18.54 5.66 -26.39
CA MET A 46 -18.13 5.69 -24.99
C MET A 46 -16.95 4.74 -24.73
N SER A 47 -17.01 3.51 -25.24
CA SER A 47 -15.92 2.52 -25.19
C SER A 47 -14.63 3.05 -25.83
N SER A 48 -14.73 3.78 -26.95
CA SER A 48 -13.57 4.45 -27.57
C SER A 48 -13.01 5.58 -26.69
N VAL A 49 -13.86 6.38 -26.05
CA VAL A 49 -13.44 7.46 -25.16
C VAL A 49 -12.77 6.90 -23.91
N PHE A 50 -13.35 5.88 -23.28
CA PHE A 50 -12.75 5.16 -22.16
C PHE A 50 -11.37 4.62 -22.50
N LYS A 51 -11.24 3.93 -23.64
CA LYS A 51 -9.95 3.39 -24.09
C LYS A 51 -8.91 4.50 -24.25
N LYS A 52 -9.29 5.66 -24.83
CA LYS A 52 -8.37 6.80 -24.98
C LYS A 52 -7.98 7.40 -23.64
N GLN A 53 -8.93 7.63 -22.75
CA GLN A 53 -8.68 8.22 -21.43
C GLN A 53 -7.83 7.31 -20.54
N PHE A 54 -8.11 6.00 -20.53
CA PHE A 54 -7.29 5.06 -19.78
C PHE A 54 -5.85 4.95 -20.30
N LEU A 55 -5.65 4.99 -21.63
CA LEU A 55 -4.30 5.01 -22.20
C LEU A 55 -3.56 6.30 -21.86
N ALA A 56 -4.25 7.45 -21.87
CA ALA A 56 -3.66 8.73 -21.47
C ALA A 56 -3.24 8.70 -19.99
N MET A 57 -4.14 8.27 -19.11
CA MET A 57 -3.88 8.07 -17.68
C MET A 57 -2.67 7.14 -17.44
N GLU A 58 -2.60 5.99 -18.11
CA GLU A 58 -1.46 5.08 -17.96
C GLU A 58 -0.13 5.71 -18.39
N LYS A 59 -0.16 6.51 -19.46
CA LYS A 59 1.03 7.25 -19.92
C LYS A 59 1.45 8.31 -18.91
N GLU A 60 0.50 9.08 -18.37
CA GLU A 60 0.78 10.11 -17.36
C GLU A 60 1.34 9.49 -16.07
N ILE A 61 0.78 8.37 -15.61
CA ILE A 61 1.28 7.63 -14.44
C ILE A 61 2.70 7.09 -14.70
N GLN A 62 2.97 6.58 -15.91
CA GLN A 62 4.31 6.10 -16.28
C GLN A 62 5.33 7.25 -16.35
N GLU A 63 4.96 8.40 -16.90
CA GLU A 63 5.83 9.59 -16.94
C GLU A 63 6.10 10.15 -15.54
N GLU A 64 5.07 10.22 -14.67
CA GLU A 64 5.23 10.62 -13.27
C GLU A 64 6.10 9.62 -12.51
N TYR A 65 5.93 8.32 -12.76
CA TYR A 65 6.78 7.27 -12.21
C TYR A 65 8.24 7.51 -12.59
N GLU A 66 8.55 7.65 -13.88
CA GLU A 66 9.92 7.89 -14.35
C GLU A 66 10.52 9.15 -13.74
N ARG A 67 9.76 10.26 -13.71
CA ARG A 67 10.19 11.51 -13.06
C ARG A 67 10.50 11.32 -11.57
N LYS A 68 9.59 10.70 -10.81
CA LYS A 68 9.80 10.44 -9.37
C LYS A 68 10.98 9.52 -9.10
N MET A 69 11.13 8.44 -9.89
CA MET A 69 12.24 7.50 -9.70
C MET A 69 13.60 8.17 -9.92
N VAL A 70 13.73 9.02 -10.95
CA VAL A 70 14.96 9.77 -11.24
C VAL A 70 15.26 10.76 -10.12
N ALA A 71 14.26 11.54 -9.68
CA ALA A 71 14.42 12.52 -8.60
C ALA A 71 14.85 11.85 -7.29
N LEU A 72 14.16 10.78 -6.87
CA LEU A 72 14.49 10.03 -5.66
C LEU A 72 15.86 9.37 -5.76
N THR A 73 16.24 8.84 -6.92
CA THR A 73 17.58 8.28 -7.13
C THR A 73 18.65 9.34 -6.94
N ALA A 74 18.46 10.55 -7.49
CA ALA A 74 19.40 11.65 -7.33
C ALA A 74 19.51 12.11 -5.86
N GLU A 75 18.37 12.26 -5.18
CA GLU A 75 18.31 12.65 -3.77
C GLU A 75 18.97 11.61 -2.86
N CYS A 76 18.65 10.33 -3.03
CA CYS A 76 19.24 9.25 -2.25
C CYS A 76 20.75 9.11 -2.50
N ASN A 77 21.21 9.28 -3.75
CA ASN A 77 22.63 9.26 -4.08
C ASN A 77 23.38 10.44 -3.44
N LEU A 78 22.78 11.63 -3.44
CA LEU A 78 23.35 12.82 -2.79
C LEU A 78 23.43 12.63 -1.28
N GLU A 79 22.36 12.17 -0.65
CA GLU A 79 22.32 11.88 0.80
C GLU A 79 23.35 10.81 1.17
N THR A 80 23.43 9.73 0.38
CA THR A 80 24.42 8.67 0.60
C THR A 80 25.85 9.21 0.53
N ARG A 81 26.16 10.06 -0.45
CA ARG A 81 27.49 10.69 -0.55
C ARG A 81 27.79 11.58 0.65
N LYS A 82 26.87 12.48 1.02
CA LYS A 82 27.04 13.38 2.16
C LYS A 82 27.27 12.63 3.48
N GLN A 83 26.46 11.61 3.75
CA GLN A 83 26.53 10.82 4.98
C GLN A 83 27.82 9.98 5.02
N MET A 84 28.22 9.38 3.90
CA MET A 84 29.49 8.64 3.80
C MET A 84 30.71 9.56 3.92
N GLU A 85 30.68 10.75 3.33
CA GLU A 85 31.75 11.76 3.45
C GLU A 85 31.89 12.25 4.90
N ALA A 86 30.76 12.53 5.56
CA ALA A 86 30.74 12.91 6.97
C ALA A 86 31.31 11.79 7.86
N GLN A 87 30.94 10.54 7.60
CA GLN A 87 31.48 9.39 8.30
C GLN A 87 32.98 9.21 8.06
N HIS A 88 33.46 9.34 6.82
CA HIS A 88 34.90 9.30 6.53
C HIS A 88 35.66 10.45 7.19
N GLN A 89 35.07 11.64 7.31
CA GLN A 89 35.72 12.74 8.03
C GLN A 89 35.79 12.46 9.53
N LYS A 90 34.73 11.89 10.12
CA LYS A 90 34.72 11.43 11.51
C LYS A 90 35.81 10.38 11.75
N GLU A 91 35.94 9.39 10.86
CA GLU A 91 36.98 8.35 10.92
C GLU A 91 38.40 8.90 10.81
N ARG A 92 38.61 9.94 9.99
CA ARG A 92 39.92 10.62 9.92
C ARG A 92 40.26 11.32 11.23
N ASN A 93 39.31 12.07 11.79
CA ASN A 93 39.51 12.75 13.07
C ASN A 93 39.79 11.75 14.21
N THR A 94 39.05 10.64 14.28
CA THR A 94 39.28 9.60 15.30
C THR A 94 40.62 8.87 15.11
N ASN A 95 41.03 8.65 13.85
CA ASN A 95 42.35 8.11 13.53
C ASN A 95 43.48 9.06 13.95
N GLU A 96 43.37 10.36 13.64
CA GLU A 96 44.35 11.37 14.01
C GLU A 96 44.50 11.45 15.54
N GLU A 97 43.40 11.51 16.27
CA GLU A 97 43.38 11.49 17.74
C GLU A 97 44.04 10.21 18.29
N ALA A 98 43.69 9.03 17.75
CA ALA A 98 44.25 7.75 18.17
C ALA A 98 45.75 7.65 17.84
N GLU A 99 46.20 8.16 16.69
CA GLU A 99 47.60 8.19 16.28
C GLU A 99 48.46 9.06 17.20
N GLU A 100 47.94 10.20 17.68
CA GLU A 100 48.63 11.03 18.67
C GLU A 100 48.88 10.28 19.99
N PHE A 101 47.93 9.43 20.40
CA PHE A 101 48.13 8.54 21.54
C PHE A 101 49.17 7.45 21.22
N MET A 102 49.11 6.84 20.04
CA MET A 102 49.99 5.73 19.63
C MET A 102 51.45 6.13 19.38
N LYS A 103 51.73 7.37 18.95
CA LYS A 103 53.11 7.89 18.74
C LYS A 103 54.01 7.82 19.98
N LYS A 104 53.42 7.68 21.17
CA LYS A 104 54.14 7.62 22.46
C LYS A 104 54.27 6.19 23.02
N MET A 105 54.11 5.14 22.20
CA MET A 105 53.88 3.75 22.65
C MET A 105 54.81 2.70 21.99
N ASN A 106 54.83 1.49 22.57
CA ASN A 106 55.46 0.29 21.98
C ASN A 106 54.63 -0.26 20.81
N GLU A 107 55.28 -0.90 19.85
CA GLU A 107 54.69 -1.29 18.55
C GLU A 107 53.53 -2.31 18.65
N LYS A 108 53.65 -3.34 19.50
CA LYS A 108 52.61 -4.38 19.67
C LYS A 108 51.23 -3.86 20.11
N PRO A 109 51.07 -3.14 21.23
CA PRO A 109 49.76 -2.61 21.65
C PRO A 109 49.21 -1.56 20.68
N ALA A 110 50.07 -0.81 19.98
CA ALA A 110 49.64 0.12 18.94
C ALA A 110 49.06 -0.59 17.70
N VAL A 111 49.60 -1.76 17.32
CA VAL A 111 49.02 -2.59 16.24
C VAL A 111 47.65 -3.15 16.64
N GLU A 112 47.52 -3.65 17.87
CA GLU A 112 46.23 -4.16 18.37
C GLU A 112 45.14 -3.07 18.41
N CYS A 113 45.45 -1.87 18.93
CA CYS A 113 44.50 -0.75 18.93
C CYS A 113 44.09 -0.32 17.52
N ARG A 114 45.03 -0.25 16.56
CA ARG A 114 44.72 0.01 15.14
C ARG A 114 43.75 -1.03 14.58
N SER A 115 44.00 -2.32 14.84
CA SER A 115 43.15 -3.39 14.35
C SER A 115 41.70 -3.33 14.88
N LEU A 116 41.53 -2.93 16.15
CA LEU A 116 40.22 -2.74 16.75
C LEU A 116 39.51 -1.51 16.18
N LEU A 117 40.23 -0.42 16.01
CA LEU A 117 39.69 0.81 15.47
C LEU A 117 39.27 0.65 13.99
N ASP A 118 40.08 -0.06 13.19
CA ASP A 118 39.72 -0.46 11.83
C ASP A 118 38.48 -1.36 11.78
N ARG A 119 38.34 -2.28 12.76
CA ARG A 119 37.14 -3.13 12.86
C ARG A 119 35.91 -2.30 13.21
N LEU A 120 36.02 -1.37 14.15
CA LEU A 120 34.93 -0.48 14.52
C LEU A 120 34.48 0.37 13.32
N HIS A 121 35.41 1.04 12.62
CA HIS A 121 35.09 1.84 11.44
C HIS A 121 34.40 1.02 10.34
N ARG A 122 34.84 -0.23 10.09
CA ARG A 122 34.15 -1.12 9.15
C ARG A 122 32.70 -1.39 9.57
N LEU A 123 32.46 -1.68 10.85
CA LEU A 123 31.12 -1.91 11.39
C LEU A 123 30.23 -0.67 11.30
N GLU A 124 30.78 0.51 11.61
CA GLU A 124 30.08 1.80 11.48
C GLU A 124 29.67 2.07 10.02
N GLN A 125 30.60 1.90 9.07
CA GLN A 125 30.33 2.06 7.64
C GLN A 125 29.28 1.06 7.14
N ASP A 126 29.39 -0.21 7.51
CA ASP A 126 28.44 -1.23 7.09
C ASP A 126 27.05 -0.97 7.67
N HIS A 127 26.96 -0.50 8.91
CA HIS A 127 25.70 -0.09 9.51
C HIS A 127 25.10 1.13 8.79
N LEU A 128 25.90 2.17 8.53
CA LEU A 128 25.46 3.35 7.80
C LEU A 128 24.96 3.02 6.39
N LYS A 129 25.68 2.17 5.66
CA LYS A 129 25.26 1.68 4.33
C LYS A 129 23.91 0.96 4.39
N ARG A 130 23.69 0.12 5.41
CA ARG A 130 22.40 -0.58 5.61
C ARG A 130 21.27 0.40 5.90
N LEU A 131 21.51 1.38 6.79
CA LEU A 131 20.53 2.41 7.12
C LEU A 131 20.12 3.22 5.89
N LEU A 132 21.09 3.70 5.12
CA LEU A 132 20.86 4.47 3.89
C LEU A 132 20.11 3.65 2.84
N LEU A 133 20.46 2.38 2.68
CA LEU A 133 19.76 1.47 1.77
C LEU A 133 18.29 1.28 2.17
N VAL A 134 18.01 1.07 3.46
CA VAL A 134 16.63 0.88 3.94
C VAL A 134 15.82 2.16 3.77
N LYS A 135 16.41 3.32 4.05
CA LYS A 135 15.78 4.64 3.82
C LYS A 135 15.48 4.88 2.35
N GLN A 136 16.39 4.49 1.46
CA GLN A 136 16.17 4.53 0.02
C GLN A 136 15.00 3.60 -0.38
N GLU A 137 15.01 2.34 0.05
CA GLU A 137 13.92 1.37 -0.19
C GLU A 137 12.57 1.93 0.29
N GLU A 138 12.53 2.60 1.44
CA GLU A 138 11.34 3.25 2.00
C GLU A 138 10.80 4.38 1.10
N TYR A 139 11.66 5.30 0.66
CA TYR A 139 11.23 6.38 -0.24
C TYR A 139 10.65 5.85 -1.55
N PHE A 140 11.31 4.86 -2.15
CA PHE A 140 10.81 4.22 -3.36
C PHE A 140 9.46 3.54 -3.12
N ALA A 141 9.34 2.74 -2.06
CA ALA A 141 8.10 2.04 -1.75
C ALA A 141 6.93 3.01 -1.48
N LYS A 142 7.19 4.13 -0.80
CA LYS A 142 6.18 5.19 -0.59
C LYS A 142 5.73 5.79 -1.92
N ALA A 143 6.67 6.08 -2.83
CA ALA A 143 6.35 6.63 -4.14
C ALA A 143 5.55 5.66 -5.02
N TYR A 144 5.95 4.38 -5.06
CA TYR A 144 5.17 3.33 -5.75
C TYR A 144 3.75 3.24 -5.20
N ARG A 145 3.61 3.23 -3.87
CA ARG A 145 2.31 3.16 -3.22
C ARG A 145 1.43 4.34 -3.59
N GLN A 146 1.97 5.56 -3.55
CA GLN A 146 1.25 6.77 -3.94
C GLN A 146 0.80 6.73 -5.39
N LEU A 147 1.66 6.30 -6.32
CA LEU A 147 1.33 6.20 -7.74
C LEU A 147 0.21 5.19 -8.00
N ALA A 148 0.24 4.03 -7.33
CA ALA A 148 -0.84 3.05 -7.41
C ALA A 148 -2.18 3.63 -6.92
N VAL A 149 -2.18 4.34 -5.78
CA VAL A 149 -3.39 5.02 -5.28
C VAL A 149 -3.88 6.08 -6.26
N THR A 150 -3.00 6.91 -6.80
CA THR A 150 -3.37 7.93 -7.81
C THR A 150 -3.99 7.27 -9.04
N GLN A 151 -3.38 6.20 -9.56
CA GLN A 151 -3.91 5.49 -10.73
C GLN A 151 -5.32 4.92 -10.48
N ARG A 152 -5.58 4.37 -9.28
CA ARG A 152 -6.93 3.89 -8.91
C ARG A 152 -7.93 5.04 -8.82
N LYS A 153 -7.55 6.17 -8.21
CA LYS A 153 -8.38 7.38 -8.13
C LYS A 153 -8.75 7.93 -9.50
N GLU A 154 -7.77 8.02 -10.41
CA GLU A 154 -8.01 8.48 -11.78
C GLU A 154 -8.91 7.53 -12.57
N LEU A 155 -8.82 6.21 -12.35
CA LEU A 155 -9.74 5.25 -12.96
C LEU A 155 -11.20 5.53 -12.57
N HIS A 156 -11.46 5.78 -11.27
CA HIS A 156 -12.79 6.16 -10.80
C HIS A 156 -13.21 7.51 -11.39
N SER A 157 -12.33 8.51 -11.35
CA SER A 157 -12.58 9.84 -11.91
C SER A 157 -12.99 9.79 -13.39
N ILE A 158 -12.29 9.00 -14.20
CA ILE A 158 -12.63 8.78 -15.61
C ILE A 158 -14.02 8.16 -15.74
N PHE A 159 -14.33 7.11 -14.98
CA PHE A 159 -15.66 6.47 -15.00
C PHE A 159 -16.78 7.48 -14.73
N PHE A 160 -16.75 8.13 -13.56
CA PHE A 160 -17.80 9.07 -13.16
C PHE A 160 -17.91 10.25 -14.13
N THR A 161 -16.79 10.82 -14.56
CA THR A 161 -16.78 11.93 -15.53
C THR A 161 -17.43 11.53 -16.86
N GLN A 162 -17.19 10.31 -17.36
CA GLN A 162 -17.83 9.86 -18.60
C GLN A 162 -19.34 9.64 -18.44
N ILE A 163 -19.79 9.14 -17.29
CA ILE A 163 -21.23 8.99 -17.03
C ILE A 163 -21.91 10.36 -16.97
N THR A 164 -21.37 11.30 -16.19
CA THR A 164 -21.91 12.66 -16.08
C THR A 164 -21.98 13.35 -17.44
N ASN A 165 -20.93 13.23 -18.25
CA ASN A 165 -20.91 13.80 -19.60
C ASN A 165 -21.95 13.16 -20.54
N ALA A 166 -22.17 11.85 -20.45
CA ALA A 166 -23.17 11.16 -21.26
C ALA A 166 -24.60 11.57 -20.85
N THR A 167 -24.85 11.75 -19.55
CA THR A 167 -26.12 12.25 -19.03
C THR A 167 -26.38 13.70 -19.48
N PHE A 168 -25.38 14.59 -19.36
CA PHE A 168 -25.50 16.00 -19.78
C PHE A 168 -25.78 16.14 -21.28
N LYS A 169 -25.20 15.28 -22.11
CA LYS A 169 -25.44 15.25 -23.56
C LYS A 169 -26.78 14.59 -23.96
N GLY A 170 -27.55 14.07 -22.99
CA GLY A 170 -28.79 13.35 -23.23
C GLY A 170 -28.60 11.98 -23.90
N GLU A 171 -27.39 11.45 -23.90
CA GLU A 171 -27.03 10.17 -24.53
C GLU A 171 -27.34 8.98 -23.64
N LEU A 172 -27.40 9.23 -22.32
CA LEU A 172 -27.78 8.29 -21.28
C LEU A 172 -28.90 8.89 -20.43
N LYS A 173 -29.97 8.13 -20.21
CA LYS A 173 -31.07 8.56 -19.33
C LYS A 173 -30.60 8.61 -17.88
N LEU A 174 -31.15 9.54 -17.11
CA LEU A 174 -30.77 9.77 -15.72
C LEU A 174 -30.97 8.52 -14.85
N GLU A 175 -32.09 7.82 -15.00
CA GLU A 175 -32.38 6.58 -14.29
C GLU A 175 -31.38 5.47 -14.63
N ALA A 176 -31.00 5.37 -15.90
CA ALA A 176 -30.03 4.40 -16.39
C ALA A 176 -28.61 4.72 -15.90
N ALA A 177 -28.28 6.01 -15.75
CA ALA A 177 -27.02 6.45 -15.16
C ALA A 177 -26.94 6.10 -13.66
N LYS A 178 -28.02 6.28 -12.91
CA LYS A 178 -28.11 5.91 -11.48
C LYS A 178 -27.89 4.42 -11.28
N THR A 179 -28.63 3.57 -12.01
CA THR A 179 -28.48 2.11 -11.91
C THR A 179 -27.07 1.68 -12.28
N LEU A 180 -26.47 2.28 -13.32
CA LEU A 180 -25.12 1.95 -13.75
C LEU A 180 -24.07 2.31 -12.69
N VAL A 181 -24.21 3.45 -12.02
CA VAL A 181 -23.29 3.86 -10.94
C VAL A 181 -23.47 3.01 -9.69
N GLU A 182 -24.70 2.57 -9.39
CA GLU A 182 -24.97 1.62 -8.32
C GLU A 182 -24.34 0.25 -8.57
N ASP A 183 -24.55 -0.29 -9.77
CA ASP A 183 -23.94 -1.53 -10.20
C ASP A 183 -22.42 -1.42 -10.18
N TYR A 184 -21.86 -0.29 -10.63
CA TYR A 184 -20.43 -0.05 -10.59
C TYR A 184 -19.89 -0.08 -9.16
N SER A 185 -20.54 0.62 -8.22
CA SER A 185 -20.13 0.61 -6.82
C SER A 185 -20.13 -0.79 -6.22
N LYS A 186 -21.16 -1.59 -6.51
CA LYS A 186 -21.28 -2.95 -6.00
C LYS A 186 -20.18 -3.85 -6.57
N ILE A 187 -20.00 -3.81 -7.89
CA ILE A 187 -18.98 -4.60 -8.57
C ILE A 187 -17.58 -4.17 -8.13
N GLN A 188 -17.34 -2.89 -7.88
CA GLN A 188 -16.05 -2.42 -7.35
C GLN A 188 -15.76 -3.03 -5.97
N GLY A 189 -16.77 -3.19 -5.12
CA GLY A 189 -16.63 -3.96 -3.87
C GLY A 189 -16.23 -5.41 -4.10
N ASP A 190 -16.85 -6.07 -5.09
CA ASP A 190 -16.51 -7.47 -5.46
C ASP A 190 -15.09 -7.58 -6.04
N ILE A 191 -14.64 -6.58 -6.82
CA ILE A 191 -13.26 -6.49 -7.32
C ILE A 191 -12.28 -6.31 -6.17
N GLU A 192 -12.59 -5.44 -5.20
CA GLU A 192 -11.73 -5.24 -4.04
C GLU A 192 -11.65 -6.50 -3.16
N GLU A 193 -12.74 -7.25 -2.95
CA GLU A 193 -12.71 -8.55 -2.25
C GLU A 193 -11.85 -9.59 -3.02
N LEU A 194 -11.93 -9.61 -4.36
CA LEU A 194 -11.05 -10.42 -5.19
C LEU A 194 -9.58 -10.01 -5.01
N MET A 195 -9.28 -8.71 -5.01
CA MET A 195 -7.91 -8.22 -4.83
C MET A 195 -7.38 -8.52 -3.43
N ASP A 196 -8.21 -8.43 -2.39
CA ASP A 196 -7.84 -8.79 -1.02
C ASP A 196 -7.46 -10.28 -0.94
N PHE A 197 -8.23 -11.15 -1.63
CA PHE A 197 -7.89 -12.57 -1.76
C PHE A 197 -6.55 -12.81 -2.47
N LEU A 198 -6.34 -12.17 -3.62
CA LEU A 198 -5.11 -12.34 -4.41
C LEU A 198 -3.89 -11.80 -3.67
N GLN A 199 -4.00 -10.66 -2.99
CA GLN A 199 -2.96 -10.09 -2.14
C GLN A 199 -2.60 -11.05 -0.99
N ALA A 200 -3.59 -11.50 -0.22
CA ALA A 200 -3.35 -12.38 0.92
C ALA A 200 -2.75 -13.73 0.47
N SER A 201 -3.26 -14.32 -0.61
CA SER A 201 -2.71 -15.53 -1.22
C SER A 201 -1.25 -15.32 -1.66
N LYS A 202 -0.96 -14.21 -2.36
CA LYS A 202 0.40 -13.91 -2.80
C LYS A 202 1.35 -13.71 -1.63
N LYS A 203 0.91 -13.02 -0.56
CA LYS A 203 1.67 -12.86 0.70
C LYS A 203 2.01 -14.22 1.32
N TYR A 204 1.01 -15.11 1.43
CA TYR A 204 1.18 -16.46 1.95
C TYR A 204 2.25 -17.24 1.17
N HIS A 205 2.13 -17.29 -0.16
CA HIS A 205 3.07 -18.04 -0.99
C HIS A 205 4.48 -17.46 -0.98
N LEU A 206 4.63 -16.13 -1.00
CA LEU A 206 5.94 -15.48 -0.90
C LEU A 206 6.62 -15.79 0.45
N ASN A 207 5.89 -15.68 1.55
CA ASN A 207 6.42 -16.00 2.88
C ASN A 207 6.78 -17.48 3.02
N ARG A 208 5.95 -18.38 2.46
CA ARG A 208 6.26 -19.82 2.39
C ARG A 208 7.55 -20.07 1.61
N ARG A 209 7.74 -19.39 0.47
CA ARG A 209 8.98 -19.48 -0.32
C ARG A 209 10.19 -18.97 0.44
N PHE A 210 10.08 -17.85 1.15
CA PHE A 210 11.19 -17.32 1.95
C PHE A 210 11.56 -18.26 3.10
N ALA A 211 10.58 -18.83 3.80
CA ALA A 211 10.81 -19.84 4.82
C ALA A 211 11.51 -21.09 4.25
N TYR A 212 11.05 -21.58 3.10
CA TYR A 212 11.67 -22.72 2.41
C TYR A 212 13.11 -22.44 1.97
N ARG A 213 13.38 -21.26 1.41
CA ARG A 213 14.75 -20.85 1.06
C ARG A 213 15.66 -20.70 2.27
N GLY A 214 15.12 -20.22 3.40
CA GLY A 214 15.82 -20.21 4.68
C GLY A 214 16.25 -21.62 5.10
N TYR A 215 15.32 -22.57 5.05
CA TYR A 215 15.59 -23.99 5.26
C TYR A 215 16.68 -24.53 4.33
N LEU A 216 16.61 -24.24 3.03
CA LEU A 216 17.63 -24.67 2.06
C LEU A 216 19.01 -24.08 2.35
N ILE A 217 19.09 -22.81 2.74
CA ILE A 217 20.36 -22.15 3.09
C ILE A 217 21.00 -22.84 4.30
N SER A 218 20.24 -23.11 5.35
CA SER A 218 20.73 -23.84 6.53
C SER A 218 21.23 -25.24 6.15
N LYS A 219 20.50 -25.95 5.28
CA LYS A 219 20.89 -27.26 4.74
C LYS A 219 22.21 -27.17 3.94
N MET A 220 22.38 -26.15 3.11
CA MET A 220 23.61 -25.92 2.34
C MET A 220 24.81 -25.59 3.26
N GLN A 221 24.62 -24.75 4.27
CA GLN A 221 25.66 -24.40 5.24
C GLN A 221 26.13 -25.62 6.04
N LEU A 222 25.21 -26.49 6.43
CA LEU A 222 25.53 -27.75 7.10
C LEU A 222 26.37 -28.67 6.20
N ARG A 223 26.04 -28.77 4.91
CA ARG A 223 26.81 -29.57 3.96
C ARG A 223 28.21 -29.00 3.71
N ASP A 224 28.34 -27.67 3.59
CA ASP A 224 29.64 -26.99 3.44
C ASP A 224 30.53 -27.22 4.70
N SER A 225 29.94 -27.21 5.90
CA SER A 225 30.68 -27.50 7.15
C SER A 225 31.09 -28.97 7.25
N GLN A 226 30.24 -29.90 6.83
CA GLN A 226 30.55 -31.34 6.77
C GLN A 226 31.68 -31.65 5.79
N ALA A 227 31.64 -31.07 4.58
CA ALA A 227 32.71 -31.20 3.59
C ALA A 227 34.04 -30.71 4.15
N SER A 228 34.02 -29.53 4.79
CA SER A 228 35.20 -28.95 5.45
C SER A 228 35.71 -29.85 6.59
N ALA A 229 34.82 -30.43 7.39
CA ALA A 229 35.18 -31.32 8.48
C ALA A 229 35.87 -32.60 7.97
N LEU A 230 35.35 -33.24 6.92
CA LEU A 230 35.94 -34.45 6.32
C LEU A 230 37.33 -34.17 5.73
N ILE A 231 37.48 -33.09 4.96
CA ILE A 231 38.77 -32.69 4.37
C ILE A 231 39.78 -32.36 5.47
N ASN A 232 39.35 -31.66 6.53
CA ASN A 232 40.24 -31.34 7.65
C ASN A 232 40.62 -32.59 8.45
N THR A 233 39.71 -33.52 8.69
CA THR A 233 40.04 -34.80 9.33
C THR A 233 41.06 -35.58 8.51
N ALA A 234 40.84 -35.75 7.20
CA ALA A 234 41.80 -36.41 6.31
C ALA A 234 43.18 -35.71 6.29
N ALA A 235 43.20 -34.37 6.29
CA ALA A 235 44.43 -33.60 6.37
C ALA A 235 45.17 -33.81 7.71
N THR A 236 44.45 -33.77 8.83
CA THR A 236 45.05 -33.98 10.17
C THR A 236 45.60 -35.40 10.35
N GLN A 237 45.05 -36.40 9.66
CA GLN A 237 45.56 -37.77 9.69
C GLN A 237 46.97 -37.91 9.10
N ILE A 238 47.37 -37.02 8.18
CA ILE A 238 48.74 -37.00 7.61
C ILE A 238 49.73 -36.51 8.68
N SER A 239 49.47 -35.38 9.31
CA SER A 239 50.32 -34.85 10.40
C SER A 239 50.32 -35.79 11.62
N SER A 240 49.15 -36.35 11.97
CA SER A 240 48.99 -37.34 13.05
C SER A 240 49.83 -38.59 12.81
N LEU A 241 49.88 -39.10 11.58
CA LEU A 241 50.71 -40.25 11.22
C LEU A 241 52.18 -39.98 11.56
N ILE A 242 52.72 -38.83 11.12
CA ILE A 242 54.11 -38.42 11.35
C ILE A 242 54.40 -38.29 12.86
N SER A 243 53.54 -37.58 13.59
CA SER A 243 53.70 -37.38 15.04
C SER A 243 53.46 -38.65 15.87
N LYS A 244 52.69 -39.63 15.40
CA LYS A 244 52.54 -40.94 16.05
C LYS A 244 53.81 -41.78 15.89
N MET A 245 54.49 -41.71 14.74
CA MET A 245 55.73 -42.47 14.50
C MET A 245 56.90 -41.96 15.35
N GLU A 246 56.98 -40.64 15.58
CA GLU A 246 57.97 -40.06 16.51
C GLU A 246 57.68 -40.46 17.95
N ARG A 247 56.44 -40.34 18.42
CA ARG A 247 56.04 -40.75 19.78
C ARG A 247 56.25 -42.24 20.07
N ALA A 248 56.17 -43.09 19.05
CA ALA A 248 56.47 -44.51 19.15
C ALA A 248 57.98 -44.83 19.14
N GLY A 249 58.85 -43.81 19.01
CA GLY A 249 60.31 -43.95 18.97
C GLY A 249 60.85 -44.48 17.64
N HIS A 250 60.02 -44.51 16.59
CA HIS A 250 60.40 -45.04 15.27
C HIS A 250 60.93 -43.97 14.31
N LEU A 251 60.75 -42.68 14.63
CA LEU A 251 61.22 -41.54 13.83
C LEU A 251 62.08 -40.61 14.71
N PRO A 252 63.32 -40.25 14.31
CA PRO A 252 64.12 -39.28 15.03
C PRO A 252 63.53 -37.87 14.98
N GLU A 253 63.58 -37.15 16.10
CA GLU A 253 63.06 -35.77 16.24
C GLU A 253 63.65 -34.80 15.20
N SER A 254 64.90 -35.02 14.77
CA SER A 254 65.58 -34.22 13.75
C SER A 254 64.88 -34.23 12.37
N HIS A 255 64.04 -35.24 12.09
CA HIS A 255 63.31 -35.37 10.82
C HIS A 255 61.84 -34.94 10.95
N LEU A 256 61.33 -34.77 12.18
CA LEU A 256 59.93 -34.44 12.45
C LEU A 256 59.52 -33.09 11.85
N GLY A 257 60.32 -32.04 12.10
CA GLY A 257 60.01 -30.69 11.61
C GLY A 257 59.94 -30.62 10.08
N VAL A 258 60.93 -31.19 9.40
CA VAL A 258 60.99 -31.20 7.92
C VAL A 258 59.80 -31.95 7.31
N LEU A 259 59.40 -33.09 7.89
CA LEU A 259 58.26 -33.87 7.41
C LEU A 259 56.91 -33.18 7.68
N LEU A 260 56.77 -32.48 8.81
CA LEU A 260 55.56 -31.71 9.11
C LEU A 260 55.43 -30.48 8.20
N ASP A 261 56.53 -29.76 7.93
CA ASP A 261 56.54 -28.63 7.00
C ASP A 261 56.17 -29.09 5.58
N GLN A 262 56.72 -30.23 5.14
CA GLN A 262 56.38 -30.83 3.85
C GLN A 262 54.92 -31.30 3.81
N ALA A 263 54.40 -31.90 4.89
CA ALA A 263 53.00 -32.29 4.99
C ALA A 263 52.07 -31.08 4.92
N GLU A 264 52.40 -30.00 5.60
CA GLU A 264 51.62 -28.77 5.57
C GLU A 264 51.60 -28.14 4.16
N ALA A 265 52.72 -28.16 3.43
CA ALA A 265 52.79 -27.69 2.05
C ALA A 265 51.89 -28.51 1.10
N GLU A 266 51.95 -29.85 1.17
CA GLU A 266 51.11 -30.73 0.35
C GLU A 266 49.62 -30.63 0.70
N ILE A 267 49.29 -30.58 2.00
CA ILE A 267 47.91 -30.38 2.49
C ILE A 267 47.36 -29.06 1.97
N ASN A 268 48.15 -27.98 2.05
CA ASN A 268 47.73 -26.65 1.60
C ASN A 268 47.56 -26.63 0.07
N SER A 269 48.42 -27.30 -0.69
CA SER A 269 48.28 -27.46 -2.14
C SER A 269 46.96 -28.14 -2.51
N VAL A 270 46.64 -29.27 -1.87
CA VAL A 270 45.38 -30.01 -2.11
C VAL A 270 44.15 -29.18 -1.70
N LYS A 271 44.20 -28.49 -0.55
CA LYS A 271 43.12 -27.60 -0.11
C LYS A 271 42.90 -26.40 -1.04
N GLN A 272 43.98 -25.79 -1.53
CA GLN A 272 43.90 -24.69 -2.51
C GLN A 272 43.28 -25.16 -3.82
N LYS A 273 43.67 -26.36 -4.29
CA LYS A 273 43.07 -26.99 -5.48
C LYS A 273 41.58 -27.27 -5.30
N PHE A 274 41.16 -27.83 -4.16
CA PHE A 274 39.73 -28.01 -3.84
C PHE A 274 38.96 -26.69 -3.89
N ASN A 275 39.48 -25.63 -3.27
CA ASN A 275 38.83 -24.32 -3.28
C ASN A 275 38.73 -23.74 -4.70
N HIS A 276 39.74 -23.95 -5.54
CA HIS A 276 39.75 -23.53 -6.93
C HIS A 276 38.71 -24.31 -7.76
N ASP A 277 38.74 -25.65 -7.71
CA ASP A 277 37.81 -26.54 -8.40
C ASP A 277 36.36 -26.25 -7.97
N LEU A 278 36.11 -26.10 -6.67
CA LEU A 278 34.80 -25.78 -6.11
C LEU A 278 34.27 -24.44 -6.64
N LYS A 279 35.12 -23.41 -6.70
CA LYS A 279 34.74 -22.10 -7.24
C LYS A 279 34.38 -22.19 -8.73
N GLN A 280 35.19 -22.91 -9.51
CA GLN A 280 34.98 -23.07 -10.95
C GLN A 280 33.70 -23.87 -11.25
N GLU A 281 33.49 -25.00 -10.59
CA GLU A 281 32.32 -25.85 -10.78
C GLU A 281 31.04 -25.18 -10.26
N LYS A 282 31.08 -24.49 -9.11
CA LYS A 282 29.93 -23.66 -8.64
C LYS A 282 29.56 -22.59 -9.67
N GLN A 283 30.54 -21.98 -10.35
CA GLN A 283 30.27 -20.99 -11.40
C GLN A 283 29.60 -21.61 -12.64
N LYS A 284 30.08 -22.78 -13.10
CA LYS A 284 29.46 -23.53 -14.22
C LYS A 284 28.03 -23.94 -13.88
N LEU A 285 27.83 -24.51 -12.68
CA LEU A 285 26.51 -24.93 -12.21
C LEU A 285 25.55 -23.74 -12.11
N ARG A 286 26.00 -22.60 -11.56
CA ARG A 286 25.19 -21.37 -11.50
C ARG A 286 24.69 -20.95 -12.89
N GLN A 287 25.54 -20.97 -13.91
CA GLN A 287 25.14 -20.58 -15.26
C GLN A 287 24.11 -21.55 -15.86
N LYS A 288 24.30 -22.87 -15.66
CA LYS A 288 23.35 -23.92 -16.06
C LYS A 288 21.99 -23.70 -15.40
N LEU A 289 21.96 -23.54 -14.08
CA LEU A 289 20.74 -23.36 -13.30
C LEU A 289 19.99 -22.06 -13.65
N ILE A 290 20.70 -20.94 -13.86
CA ILE A 290 20.07 -19.67 -14.28
C ILE A 290 19.41 -19.83 -15.66
N THR A 291 20.07 -20.51 -16.59
CA THR A 291 19.55 -20.71 -17.95
C THR A 291 18.30 -21.60 -17.92
N LYS A 292 18.35 -22.74 -17.21
CA LYS A 292 17.20 -23.63 -17.00
C LYS A 292 16.02 -22.88 -16.38
N ARG A 293 16.26 -22.15 -15.29
CA ARG A 293 15.23 -21.36 -14.61
C ARG A 293 14.61 -20.32 -15.53
N ARG A 294 15.40 -19.59 -16.33
CA ARG A 294 14.84 -18.60 -17.27
C ARG A 294 13.93 -19.26 -18.31
N GLN A 295 14.33 -20.41 -18.85
CA GLN A 295 13.57 -21.13 -19.86
C GLN A 295 12.22 -21.63 -19.32
N GLU A 296 12.22 -22.35 -18.20
CA GLU A 296 10.98 -22.90 -17.63
C GLU A 296 10.02 -21.81 -17.14
N MET A 297 10.56 -20.74 -16.53
CA MET A 297 9.75 -19.62 -16.07
C MET A 297 9.14 -18.82 -17.23
N LEU A 298 9.86 -18.71 -18.36
CA LEU A 298 9.34 -18.06 -19.56
C LEU A 298 8.21 -18.90 -20.18
N GLN A 299 8.42 -20.21 -20.34
CA GLN A 299 7.40 -21.13 -20.86
C GLN A 299 6.12 -21.07 -20.03
N LYS A 300 6.25 -21.09 -18.69
CA LYS A 300 5.08 -20.99 -17.81
C LYS A 300 4.36 -19.65 -17.94
N LYS A 301 5.11 -18.55 -18.08
CA LYS A 301 4.54 -17.21 -18.28
C LYS A 301 3.83 -17.06 -19.63
N GLU A 302 4.37 -17.67 -20.68
CA GLU A 302 3.72 -17.71 -22.00
C GLU A 302 2.40 -18.47 -21.94
N HIS A 303 2.38 -19.64 -21.30
CA HIS A 303 1.15 -20.42 -21.10
C HIS A 303 0.08 -19.63 -20.30
N GLN A 304 0.48 -18.91 -19.25
CA GLN A 304 -0.43 -18.03 -18.50
C GLN A 304 -0.96 -16.89 -19.37
N LYS A 305 -0.10 -16.28 -20.19
CA LYS A 305 -0.49 -15.22 -21.12
C LYS A 305 -1.48 -15.74 -22.16
N GLU A 306 -1.30 -16.95 -22.67
CA GLU A 306 -2.25 -17.59 -23.60
C GLU A 306 -3.62 -17.77 -22.96
N GLN A 307 -3.68 -18.30 -21.72
CA GLN A 307 -4.92 -18.48 -20.97
C GLN A 307 -5.63 -17.15 -20.67
N LEU A 308 -4.88 -16.08 -20.37
CA LEU A 308 -5.43 -14.72 -20.20
C LEU A 308 -5.84 -14.08 -21.54
N SER A 309 -5.14 -14.42 -22.64
CA SER A 309 -5.41 -13.89 -23.99
C SER A 309 -6.55 -14.59 -24.71
N LEU A 310 -7.04 -15.71 -24.17
CA LEU A 310 -8.35 -16.28 -24.48
C LEU A 310 -9.44 -15.31 -24.00
N GLY A 311 -9.42 -14.09 -24.53
CA GLY A 311 -10.30 -12.96 -24.24
C GLY A 311 -11.58 -13.00 -25.08
N ASP A 312 -12.10 -14.19 -25.37
CA ASP A 312 -13.34 -14.40 -26.11
C ASP A 312 -14.49 -15.13 -25.38
N PRO A 313 -14.30 -15.94 -24.31
CA PRO A 313 -15.41 -16.68 -23.72
C PRO A 313 -16.41 -15.75 -23.00
N PHE A 314 -15.99 -14.54 -22.60
CA PHE A 314 -16.83 -13.57 -21.90
C PHE A 314 -17.40 -12.46 -22.78
N LYS A 315 -17.16 -12.45 -24.10
CA LYS A 315 -17.80 -11.45 -24.98
C LYS A 315 -19.33 -11.57 -24.98
N ASN A 316 -19.86 -12.72 -24.58
CA ASN A 316 -21.29 -13.04 -24.55
C ASN A 316 -21.86 -13.31 -23.14
N THR A 317 -21.04 -13.27 -22.08
CA THR A 317 -21.51 -13.56 -20.71
C THR A 317 -22.12 -12.29 -20.11
N ARG A 318 -23.38 -12.38 -19.66
CA ARG A 318 -24.11 -11.23 -19.07
C ARG A 318 -23.67 -10.92 -17.63
N GLU A 319 -23.10 -11.87 -16.92
CA GLU A 319 -22.85 -11.76 -15.48
C GLU A 319 -21.38 -11.49 -15.14
N VAL A 320 -21.14 -10.29 -14.59
CA VAL A 320 -19.82 -9.85 -14.11
C VAL A 320 -19.32 -10.70 -12.94
N THR A 321 -20.22 -11.17 -12.09
CA THR A 321 -19.91 -12.04 -10.94
C THR A 321 -19.23 -13.35 -11.37
N HIS A 322 -19.71 -13.96 -12.46
CA HIS A 322 -19.11 -15.17 -13.02
C HIS A 322 -17.70 -14.90 -13.55
N TYR A 323 -17.48 -13.77 -14.23
CA TYR A 323 -16.15 -13.34 -14.67
C TYR A 323 -15.19 -13.16 -13.47
N LEU A 324 -15.60 -12.46 -12.42
CA LEU A 324 -14.76 -12.25 -11.23
C LEU A 324 -14.42 -13.57 -10.51
N SER A 325 -15.37 -14.50 -10.42
CA SER A 325 -15.12 -15.86 -9.90
C SER A 325 -14.13 -16.63 -10.77
N HIS A 326 -14.22 -16.49 -12.09
CA HIS A 326 -13.26 -17.11 -13.01
C HIS A 326 -11.86 -16.51 -12.86
N CYS A 327 -11.73 -15.18 -12.77
CA CYS A 327 -10.47 -14.51 -12.46
C CYS A 327 -9.89 -14.99 -11.13
N LYS A 328 -10.72 -15.18 -10.09
CA LYS A 328 -10.29 -15.71 -8.80
C LYS A 328 -9.65 -17.09 -8.91
N SER A 329 -10.31 -18.02 -9.61
CA SER A 329 -9.77 -19.35 -9.83
C SER A 329 -8.49 -19.29 -10.64
N LEU A 330 -8.55 -18.66 -11.82
CA LEU A 330 -7.45 -18.63 -12.78
C LEU A 330 -6.18 -17.99 -12.19
N LEU A 331 -6.29 -16.81 -11.58
CA LEU A 331 -5.14 -16.12 -10.98
C LEU A 331 -4.64 -16.80 -9.70
N GLY A 332 -5.55 -17.46 -8.97
CA GLY A 332 -5.20 -18.33 -7.85
C GLY A 332 -4.35 -19.51 -8.31
N ASP A 333 -4.82 -20.24 -9.33
CA ASP A 333 -4.15 -21.39 -9.93
C ASP A 333 -2.80 -20.98 -10.55
N HIS A 334 -2.74 -19.84 -11.24
CA HIS A 334 -1.47 -19.31 -11.77
C HIS A 334 -0.45 -19.05 -10.66
N THR A 335 -0.91 -18.58 -9.51
CA THR A 335 -0.04 -18.31 -8.36
C THR A 335 0.47 -19.61 -7.75
N THR A 336 -0.38 -20.62 -7.57
CA THR A 336 0.03 -21.92 -7.00
C THR A 336 1.03 -22.62 -7.92
N GLU A 337 0.72 -22.74 -9.20
CA GLU A 337 1.58 -23.42 -10.18
C GLU A 337 2.96 -22.76 -10.31
N PHE A 338 3.03 -21.43 -10.28
CA PHE A 338 4.29 -20.70 -10.40
C PHE A 338 5.18 -20.88 -9.16
N GLU A 339 4.57 -20.97 -7.99
CA GLU A 339 5.30 -21.16 -6.73
C GLU A 339 5.71 -22.62 -6.56
N GLU A 340 4.92 -23.59 -7.02
CA GLU A 340 5.31 -25.00 -7.13
C GLU A 340 6.50 -25.19 -8.07
N LEU A 341 6.48 -24.57 -9.26
CA LEU A 341 7.61 -24.58 -10.19
C LEU A 341 8.86 -23.96 -9.54
N THR A 342 8.68 -22.87 -8.78
CA THR A 342 9.79 -22.21 -8.10
C THR A 342 10.38 -23.09 -6.99
N GLU A 343 9.54 -23.73 -6.18
CA GLU A 343 9.94 -24.68 -5.13
C GLU A 343 10.68 -25.89 -5.72
N LYS A 344 10.14 -26.46 -6.82
CA LYS A 344 10.79 -27.55 -7.56
C LYS A 344 12.17 -27.16 -8.06
N LEU A 345 12.30 -26.01 -8.73
CA LEU A 345 13.58 -25.52 -9.24
C LEU A 345 14.59 -25.21 -8.13
N ASP A 346 14.14 -24.69 -6.98
CA ASP A 346 15.00 -24.45 -5.82
C ASP A 346 15.49 -25.77 -5.19
N ASN A 347 14.61 -26.79 -5.13
CA ASN A 347 14.98 -28.12 -4.63
C ASN A 347 15.98 -28.83 -5.56
N GLU A 348 15.72 -28.84 -6.87
CA GLU A 348 16.62 -29.42 -7.87
C GLU A 348 18.01 -28.74 -7.84
N ALA A 349 18.05 -27.40 -7.74
CA ALA A 349 19.30 -26.67 -7.60
C ALA A 349 20.08 -27.05 -6.33
N SER A 350 19.37 -27.30 -5.23
CA SER A 350 19.97 -27.73 -3.96
C SER A 350 20.57 -29.13 -4.03
N GLU A 351 19.91 -30.06 -4.72
CA GLU A 351 20.41 -31.43 -4.89
C GLU A 351 21.54 -31.51 -5.93
N GLU A 352 21.49 -30.76 -7.04
CA GLU A 352 22.65 -30.66 -7.96
C GLU A 352 23.88 -30.05 -7.27
N LEU A 353 23.68 -29.07 -6.37
CA LEU A 353 24.78 -28.52 -5.56
C LEU A 353 25.32 -29.54 -4.55
N LYS A 354 24.46 -30.39 -3.98
CA LYS A 354 24.86 -31.48 -3.08
C LYS A 354 25.77 -32.47 -3.80
N GLU A 355 25.36 -32.96 -4.96
CA GLU A 355 26.12 -33.92 -5.77
C GLU A 355 27.49 -33.37 -6.16
N LEU A 356 27.56 -32.10 -6.55
CA LEU A 356 28.80 -31.40 -6.86
C LEU A 356 29.72 -31.30 -5.63
N LEU A 357 29.18 -30.89 -4.47
CA LEU A 357 29.98 -30.75 -3.26
C LEU A 357 30.49 -32.11 -2.78
N PHE A 358 29.64 -33.14 -2.82
CA PHE A 358 29.98 -34.50 -2.42
C PHE A 358 31.09 -35.08 -3.30
N SER A 359 30.93 -35.04 -4.62
CA SER A 359 31.93 -35.57 -5.56
C SER A 359 33.29 -34.87 -5.46
N LEU A 360 33.33 -33.55 -5.24
CA LEU A 360 34.58 -32.82 -5.02
C LEU A 360 35.20 -33.13 -3.65
N THR A 361 34.38 -33.32 -2.62
CA THR A 361 34.85 -33.69 -1.27
C THR A 361 35.48 -35.07 -1.29
N GLU A 362 34.82 -36.07 -1.88
CA GLU A 362 35.37 -37.41 -2.07
C GLU A 362 36.71 -37.34 -2.80
N LYS A 363 36.73 -36.78 -4.02
CA LYS A 363 37.95 -36.62 -4.81
C LYS A 363 39.11 -36.00 -4.01
N THR A 364 38.83 -34.98 -3.19
CA THR A 364 39.84 -34.32 -2.35
C THR A 364 40.32 -35.22 -1.22
N VAL A 365 39.41 -35.94 -0.56
CA VAL A 365 39.75 -36.94 0.44
C VAL A 365 40.58 -38.08 -0.18
N GLU A 366 40.26 -38.53 -1.40
CA GLU A 366 41.09 -39.49 -2.14
C GLU A 366 42.47 -38.93 -2.50
N GLU A 367 42.58 -37.65 -2.87
CA GLU A 367 43.87 -37.00 -3.10
C GLU A 367 44.71 -36.90 -1.82
N LEU A 368 44.09 -36.55 -0.68
CA LEU A 368 44.76 -36.56 0.63
C LEU A 368 45.19 -37.98 1.06
N LYS A 369 44.36 -38.99 0.81
CA LYS A 369 44.73 -40.40 0.97
C LYS A 369 45.97 -40.72 0.12
N ARG A 370 45.98 -40.34 -1.17
CA ARG A 370 47.16 -40.57 -2.05
C ARG A 370 48.42 -39.89 -1.53
N VAL A 371 48.32 -38.69 -0.96
CA VAL A 371 49.46 -38.02 -0.30
C VAL A 371 49.92 -38.83 0.92
N GLN A 372 49.00 -39.28 1.76
CA GLN A 372 49.30 -40.12 2.93
C GLN A 372 50.01 -41.43 2.54
N TYR A 373 49.43 -42.23 1.63
CA TYR A 373 49.96 -43.53 1.21
C TYR A 373 51.17 -43.43 0.28
N GLY A 374 51.13 -42.49 -0.67
CA GLY A 374 52.09 -42.38 -1.77
C GLY A 374 53.34 -41.61 -1.42
N VAL A 375 53.24 -40.59 -0.56
CA VAL A 375 54.37 -39.74 -0.17
C VAL A 375 54.84 -40.12 1.22
N PHE A 376 54.01 -39.92 2.24
CA PHE A 376 54.46 -40.00 3.64
C PHE A 376 54.71 -41.44 4.13
N VAL A 377 53.87 -42.42 3.78
CA VAL A 377 54.16 -43.82 4.13
C VAL A 377 55.46 -44.30 3.46
N GLN A 378 55.74 -43.89 2.23
CA GLN A 378 56.98 -44.28 1.54
C GLN A 378 58.21 -43.61 2.16
N ASP A 379 58.13 -42.32 2.48
CA ASP A 379 59.24 -41.59 3.11
C ASP A 379 59.53 -42.08 4.53
N LEU A 380 58.50 -42.43 5.31
CA LEU A 380 58.68 -43.07 6.62
C LEU A 380 59.31 -44.46 6.51
N VAL A 381 58.98 -45.25 5.49
CA VAL A 381 59.65 -46.53 5.23
C VAL A 381 61.13 -46.34 4.87
N LYS A 382 61.49 -45.31 4.09
CA LYS A 382 62.90 -44.97 3.78
C LYS A 382 63.68 -44.57 5.05
N LEU A 383 63.00 -43.97 6.02
CA LEU A 383 63.55 -43.61 7.34
C LEU A 383 63.55 -44.78 8.34
N SER A 384 63.40 -46.03 7.87
CA SER A 384 63.45 -47.26 8.67
C SER A 384 62.31 -47.45 9.68
N VAL A 385 61.16 -46.78 9.49
CA VAL A 385 59.95 -47.04 10.29
C VAL A 385 59.37 -48.42 9.93
N PRO A 386 59.01 -49.26 10.92
CA PRO A 386 58.44 -50.59 10.65
C PRO A 386 57.14 -50.54 9.83
N LYS A 387 57.12 -51.24 8.69
CA LYS A 387 55.97 -51.30 7.76
C LYS A 387 54.67 -51.75 8.42
N MET A 388 54.74 -52.72 9.35
CA MET A 388 53.55 -53.23 10.04
C MET A 388 52.86 -52.15 10.87
N PHE A 389 53.63 -51.30 11.54
CA PHE A 389 53.11 -50.21 12.40
C PHE A 389 52.47 -49.09 11.57
N LEU A 390 53.05 -48.79 10.41
CA LEU A 390 52.48 -47.85 9.43
C LEU A 390 51.16 -48.36 8.86
N LEU A 391 51.09 -49.65 8.49
CA LEU A 391 49.87 -50.26 7.95
C LEU A 391 48.74 -50.29 8.99
N GLU A 392 49.06 -50.59 10.26
CA GLU A 392 48.10 -50.56 11.37
C GLU A 392 47.53 -49.16 11.59
N THR A 393 48.41 -48.14 11.74
CA THR A 393 48.01 -46.74 11.96
C THR A 393 47.15 -46.19 10.82
N VAL A 394 47.44 -46.60 9.58
CA VAL A 394 46.70 -46.12 8.42
C VAL A 394 45.35 -46.84 8.25
N GLU A 395 45.25 -48.13 8.63
CA GLU A 395 43.96 -48.81 8.67
C GLU A 395 43.07 -48.26 9.80
N GLU A 396 43.66 -47.84 10.94
CA GLU A 396 42.94 -47.05 11.96
C GLU A 396 42.40 -45.74 11.40
N HIS A 397 43.23 -44.94 10.73
CA HIS A 397 42.80 -43.68 10.10
C HIS A 397 41.66 -43.89 9.09
N LYS A 398 41.70 -44.99 8.32
CA LYS A 398 40.62 -45.36 7.40
C LYS A 398 39.32 -45.67 8.16
N LYS A 399 39.38 -46.43 9.25
CA LYS A 399 38.21 -46.71 10.10
C LYS A 399 37.67 -45.43 10.76
N GLU A 400 38.54 -44.57 11.28
CA GLU A 400 38.16 -43.28 11.87
C GLU A 400 37.43 -42.39 10.86
N LEU A 401 37.91 -42.35 9.61
CA LEU A 401 37.29 -41.53 8.56
C LEU A 401 35.90 -42.05 8.19
N VAL A 402 35.71 -43.37 8.13
CA VAL A 402 34.39 -44.00 7.91
C VAL A 402 33.44 -43.67 9.07
N VAL A 403 33.89 -43.83 10.32
CA VAL A 403 33.09 -43.48 11.51
C VAL A 403 32.72 -42.00 11.51
N LYS A 404 33.65 -41.11 11.15
CA LYS A 404 33.40 -39.68 11.07
C LYS A 404 32.39 -39.34 9.98
N HIS A 405 32.48 -39.99 8.83
CA HIS A 405 31.54 -39.84 7.74
C HIS A 405 30.12 -40.26 8.16
N GLU A 406 29.96 -41.45 8.73
CA GLU A 406 28.66 -41.92 9.25
C GLU A 406 28.09 -41.02 10.35
N GLN A 407 28.94 -40.48 11.23
CA GLN A 407 28.54 -39.52 12.26
C GLN A 407 27.93 -38.25 11.63
N LEU A 408 28.62 -37.66 10.64
CA LEU A 408 28.16 -36.45 9.97
C LEU A 408 26.89 -36.70 9.15
N GLU A 409 26.74 -37.88 8.55
CA GLU A 409 25.48 -38.25 7.87
C GLU A 409 24.31 -38.38 8.84
N ARG A 410 24.52 -38.98 10.03
CA ARG A 410 23.48 -39.05 11.07
C ARG A 410 23.08 -37.65 11.53
N GLU A 411 24.06 -36.78 11.76
CA GLU A 411 23.82 -35.38 12.10
C GLU A 411 23.07 -34.62 10.99
N GLU A 412 23.35 -34.88 9.70
CA GLU A 412 22.56 -34.31 8.58
C GLU A 412 21.11 -34.74 8.66
N ARG A 413 20.85 -36.03 8.89
CA ARG A 413 19.49 -36.59 8.95
C ARG A 413 18.71 -35.98 10.09
N ASP A 414 19.28 -35.96 11.30
CA ASP A 414 18.60 -35.45 12.49
C ASP A 414 18.30 -33.94 12.37
N ASN A 415 19.29 -33.15 11.95
CA ASN A 415 19.11 -31.71 11.71
C ASN A 415 18.11 -31.44 10.58
N SER A 416 18.12 -32.25 9.52
CA SER A 416 17.17 -32.11 8.42
C SER A 416 15.74 -32.44 8.85
N MET A 417 15.52 -33.44 9.70
CA MET A 417 14.20 -33.76 10.24
C MET A 417 13.67 -32.62 11.12
N ALA A 418 14.47 -32.14 12.08
CA ALA A 418 14.06 -31.04 12.96
C ALA A 418 13.76 -29.75 12.16
N ALA A 419 14.58 -29.44 11.15
CA ALA A 419 14.35 -28.28 10.29
C ALA A 419 13.12 -28.43 9.39
N GLN A 420 12.78 -29.66 8.98
CA GLN A 420 11.56 -29.95 8.22
C GLN A 420 10.29 -29.82 9.08
N GLU A 421 10.34 -30.26 10.34
CA GLU A 421 9.25 -30.04 11.31
C GLU A 421 9.01 -28.55 11.56
N LEU A 422 10.07 -27.77 11.76
CA LEU A 422 9.99 -26.32 11.93
C LEU A 422 9.39 -25.63 10.68
N LEU A 423 9.76 -26.10 9.49
CA LEU A 423 9.19 -25.61 8.23
C LEU A 423 7.69 -25.95 8.15
N GLN A 424 7.26 -27.14 8.58
CA GLN A 424 5.85 -27.52 8.61
C GLN A 424 5.04 -26.68 9.60
N LEU A 425 5.56 -26.43 10.80
CA LEU A 425 4.96 -25.50 11.78
C LEU A 425 4.85 -24.09 11.20
N THR A 426 5.89 -23.63 10.50
CA THR A 426 5.86 -22.32 9.82
C THR A 426 4.79 -22.27 8.74
N ARG A 427 4.63 -23.34 7.94
CA ARG A 427 3.56 -23.44 6.92
C ARG A 427 2.16 -23.40 7.54
N GLN A 428 1.94 -24.08 8.67
CA GLN A 428 0.67 -24.04 9.40
C GLN A 428 0.38 -22.63 9.93
N ARG A 429 1.37 -21.98 10.55
CA ARG A 429 1.25 -20.60 11.02
C ARG A 429 0.91 -19.63 9.88
N LEU A 430 1.56 -19.76 8.73
CA LEU A 430 1.29 -18.92 7.57
C LEU A 430 -0.13 -19.16 7.01
N SER A 431 -0.63 -20.40 7.06
CA SER A 431 -2.03 -20.72 6.68
C SER A 431 -3.04 -20.02 7.60
N GLN A 432 -2.77 -19.99 8.90
CA GLN A 432 -3.61 -19.27 9.86
C GLN A 432 -3.54 -17.75 9.64
N GLU A 433 -2.35 -17.21 9.37
CA GLU A 433 -2.17 -15.79 9.05
C GLU A 433 -2.94 -15.39 7.78
N LEU A 434 -2.99 -16.27 6.78
CA LEU A 434 -3.79 -16.07 5.57
C LEU A 434 -5.28 -15.88 5.93
N GLU A 435 -5.87 -16.80 6.70
CA GLU A 435 -7.28 -16.72 7.10
C GLU A 435 -7.58 -15.47 7.94
N ILE A 436 -6.71 -15.15 8.89
CA ILE A 436 -6.84 -13.95 9.72
C ILE A 436 -6.80 -12.69 8.85
N SER A 437 -5.85 -12.59 7.92
CA SER A 437 -5.71 -11.42 7.05
C SER A 437 -6.93 -11.20 6.14
N LEU A 438 -7.53 -12.27 5.63
CA LEU A 438 -8.76 -12.20 4.84
C LEU A 438 -9.94 -11.71 5.70
N LEU A 439 -10.04 -12.19 6.94
CA LEU A 439 -11.10 -11.80 7.85
C LEU A 439 -10.95 -10.33 8.29
N GLU A 440 -9.73 -9.86 8.53
CA GLU A 440 -9.43 -8.46 8.81
C GLU A 440 -9.80 -7.55 7.63
N GLN A 441 -9.41 -7.91 6.40
CA GLN A 441 -9.80 -7.14 5.21
C GLN A 441 -11.32 -7.11 5.04
N LYS A 442 -12.01 -8.23 5.22
CA LYS A 442 -13.47 -8.27 5.17
C LYS A 442 -14.13 -7.34 6.20
N LYS A 443 -13.57 -7.24 7.41
CA LYS A 443 -14.04 -6.28 8.42
C LYS A 443 -13.83 -4.84 7.97
N LEU A 444 -12.69 -4.53 7.38
CA LEU A 444 -12.44 -3.20 6.80
C LEU A 444 -13.46 -2.87 5.72
N ARG A 445 -13.73 -3.78 4.77
CA ARG A 445 -14.77 -3.57 3.75
C ARG A 445 -16.17 -3.35 4.33
N SER A 446 -16.51 -4.06 5.42
CA SER A 446 -17.78 -3.82 6.11
C SER A 446 -17.84 -2.47 6.82
N TRP A 447 -16.71 -1.99 7.35
CA TRP A 447 -16.59 -0.67 7.94
C TRP A 447 -16.71 0.43 6.87
N GLU A 448 -16.08 0.29 5.71
CA GLU A 448 -16.23 1.23 4.58
C GLU A 448 -17.70 1.43 4.19
N GLN A 449 -18.45 0.33 4.10
CA GLN A 449 -19.89 0.37 3.84
C GLN A 449 -20.65 1.05 4.97
N LEU A 450 -20.30 0.78 6.24
CA LEU A 450 -20.93 1.43 7.39
C LEU A 450 -20.72 2.95 7.37
N VAL A 451 -19.50 3.41 7.08
CA VAL A 451 -19.19 4.85 6.97
C VAL A 451 -20.07 5.49 5.90
N PHE A 452 -20.19 4.88 4.71
CA PHE A 452 -21.08 5.42 3.67
C PHE A 452 -22.52 5.56 4.14
N MET A 453 -23.05 4.52 4.79
CA MET A 453 -24.42 4.51 5.31
C MET A 453 -24.64 5.58 6.38
N GLN A 454 -23.67 5.79 7.26
CA GLN A 454 -23.72 6.84 8.27
C GLN A 454 -23.71 8.23 7.63
N LEU A 455 -22.88 8.45 6.61
CA LEU A 455 -22.81 9.72 5.90
C LEU A 455 -24.12 10.03 5.15
N LEU A 456 -24.78 9.04 4.54
CA LEU A 456 -26.10 9.21 3.93
C LEU A 456 -27.23 9.44 4.93
N SER A 457 -27.02 9.10 6.21
CA SER A 457 -28.01 9.34 7.27
C SER A 457 -27.88 10.72 7.93
N LEU A 458 -26.88 11.51 7.55
CA LEU A 458 -26.74 12.88 8.03
C LEU A 458 -27.89 13.75 7.45
N PRO A 459 -28.43 14.70 8.23
CA PRO A 459 -29.46 15.63 7.77
C PRO A 459 -28.85 16.68 6.84
N LEU A 460 -28.50 16.26 5.64
CA LEU A 460 -27.91 17.07 4.60
C LEU A 460 -28.64 16.82 3.28
N SER A 461 -29.17 17.89 2.71
CA SER A 461 -29.68 17.88 1.34
C SER A 461 -28.55 17.61 0.37
N LEU A 462 -28.71 16.64 -0.52
CA LEU A 462 -27.72 16.34 -1.56
C LEU A 462 -28.43 16.23 -2.91
N SER A 463 -28.01 17.07 -3.85
CA SER A 463 -28.42 16.92 -5.25
C SER A 463 -27.89 15.61 -5.82
N GLU A 464 -28.49 15.14 -6.91
CA GLU A 464 -28.05 13.90 -7.56
C GLU A 464 -26.58 13.96 -8.01
N GLU A 465 -26.12 15.13 -8.46
CA GLU A 465 -24.72 15.33 -8.86
C GLU A 465 -23.77 15.30 -7.66
N GLU A 466 -24.14 15.95 -6.54
CA GLU A 466 -23.37 15.93 -5.30
C GLU A 466 -23.26 14.51 -4.72
N LEU A 467 -24.33 13.72 -4.86
CA LEU A 467 -24.35 12.34 -4.39
C LEU A 467 -23.48 11.42 -5.26
N LEU A 468 -23.50 11.60 -6.59
CA LEU A 468 -22.58 10.92 -7.50
C LEU A 468 -21.11 11.27 -7.18
N LYS A 469 -20.81 12.55 -6.91
CA LYS A 469 -19.48 13.00 -6.48
C LYS A 469 -19.09 12.43 -5.11
N MET A 470 -19.99 12.39 -4.14
CA MET A 470 -19.76 11.76 -2.84
C MET A 470 -19.40 10.28 -2.98
N ARG A 471 -20.11 9.56 -3.86
CA ARG A 471 -19.83 8.15 -4.17
C ARG A 471 -18.48 7.98 -4.89
N GLN A 472 -18.12 8.91 -5.77
CA GLN A 472 -16.79 8.95 -6.38
C GLN A 472 -15.70 9.17 -5.33
N GLU A 473 -15.86 10.15 -4.43
CA GLU A 473 -14.91 10.42 -3.34
C GLU A 473 -14.77 9.22 -2.41
N LEU A 474 -15.87 8.50 -2.14
CA LEU A 474 -15.83 7.27 -1.36
C LEU A 474 -14.92 6.21 -2.00
N HIS A 475 -15.11 5.93 -3.30
CA HIS A 475 -14.23 5.01 -4.04
C HIS A 475 -12.78 5.51 -4.06
N CYS A 476 -12.57 6.82 -4.25
CA CYS A 476 -11.24 7.41 -4.26
C CYS A 476 -10.54 7.29 -2.90
N CYS A 477 -11.25 7.52 -1.80
CA CYS A 477 -10.75 7.39 -0.44
C CYS A 477 -10.43 5.93 -0.12
N PHE A 478 -11.37 5.01 -0.31
CA PHE A 478 -11.16 3.62 0.10
C PHE A 478 -10.37 2.77 -0.88
N SER A 479 -10.02 3.31 -2.05
CA SER A 479 -9.06 2.69 -2.96
C SER A 479 -7.69 2.41 -2.31
N GLN A 480 -7.38 3.00 -1.14
CA GLN A 480 -6.10 2.79 -0.44
C GLN A 480 -6.17 1.87 0.80
N VAL A 481 -7.31 1.21 1.05
CA VAL A 481 -7.54 0.30 2.20
C VAL A 481 -7.06 -1.14 1.93
N ASP A 482 -6.41 -1.39 0.81
CA ASP A 482 -5.82 -2.70 0.54
C ASP A 482 -4.60 -3.03 1.44
N SER A 483 -4.31 -4.33 1.57
CA SER A 483 -3.13 -4.84 2.26
C SER A 483 -1.94 -4.95 1.30
N SER A 484 -1.38 -3.81 0.89
CA SER A 484 -0.17 -3.79 0.04
C SER A 484 0.96 -4.64 0.63
N LEU A 485 1.74 -5.32 -0.22
CA LEU A 485 2.71 -6.33 0.22
C LEU A 485 4.06 -5.73 0.62
N ALA A 486 4.61 -4.86 -0.22
CA ALA A 486 5.97 -4.35 -0.08
C ALA A 486 6.07 -3.24 0.97
N TRP A 487 5.15 -2.27 0.91
CA TRP A 487 5.22 -1.06 1.74
C TRP A 487 5.27 -1.36 3.25
N PRO A 488 4.35 -2.14 3.84
CA PRO A 488 4.38 -2.42 5.28
C PRO A 488 5.64 -3.16 5.70
N LYS A 489 6.16 -4.06 4.84
CA LYS A 489 7.39 -4.82 5.13
C LYS A 489 8.62 -3.92 5.11
N ILE A 490 8.71 -2.99 4.16
CA ILE A 490 9.82 -2.04 4.06
C ILE A 490 9.74 -1.03 5.20
N ARG A 491 8.54 -0.54 5.52
CA ARG A 491 8.30 0.33 6.68
C ARG A 491 8.67 -0.37 7.99
N ALA A 492 8.34 -1.66 8.15
CA ALA A 492 8.76 -2.47 9.30
C ALA A 492 10.29 -2.48 9.45
N ARG A 493 11.02 -2.65 8.34
CA ARG A 493 12.49 -2.65 8.32
C ARG A 493 13.06 -1.26 8.64
N ALA A 494 12.45 -0.20 8.13
CA ALA A 494 12.85 1.18 8.42
C ALA A 494 12.67 1.52 9.90
N LEU A 495 11.51 1.19 10.48
CA LEU A 495 11.25 1.35 11.91
C LEU A 495 12.22 0.52 12.76
N LEU A 496 12.49 -0.73 12.38
CA LEU A 496 13.44 -1.57 13.08
C LEU A 496 14.86 -0.96 13.06
N GLN A 497 15.30 -0.45 11.91
CA GLN A 497 16.60 0.23 11.80
C GLN A 497 16.63 1.52 12.61
N ALA A 498 15.56 2.32 12.62
CA ALA A 498 15.49 3.53 13.44
C ALA A 498 15.63 3.22 14.94
N LEU A 499 14.90 2.20 15.43
CA LEU A 499 15.01 1.75 16.83
C LEU A 499 16.41 1.19 17.15
N GLU A 500 17.03 0.46 16.22
CA GLU A 500 18.40 -0.02 16.38
C GLU A 500 19.41 1.13 16.47
N VAL A 501 19.25 2.19 15.65
CA VAL A 501 20.11 3.38 15.67
C VAL A 501 19.94 4.13 16.99
N GLU A 502 18.71 4.41 17.41
CA GLU A 502 18.44 5.11 18.69
C GLU A 502 19.04 4.36 19.88
N TRP A 503 18.90 3.03 19.91
CA TRP A 503 19.50 2.20 20.95
C TRP A 503 21.03 2.25 20.92
N LYS A 504 21.65 2.12 19.74
CA LYS A 504 23.11 2.18 19.58
C LYS A 504 23.66 3.53 20.01
N ASP A 505 23.04 4.63 19.59
CA ASP A 505 23.47 5.98 19.96
C ASP A 505 23.41 6.18 21.49
N ALA A 506 22.36 5.68 22.14
CA ALA A 506 22.24 5.72 23.60
C ALA A 506 23.31 4.89 24.32
N GLU A 507 23.63 3.68 23.84
CA GLU A 507 24.68 2.84 24.43
C GLU A 507 26.09 3.39 24.17
N LEU A 508 26.35 3.91 22.96
CA LEU A 508 27.62 4.57 22.61
C LEU A 508 27.86 5.80 23.50
N LEU A 509 26.82 6.61 23.76
CA LEU A 509 26.89 7.73 24.70
C LEU A 509 27.26 7.29 26.12
N LYS A 510 26.72 6.15 26.61
CA LYS A 510 27.10 5.60 27.92
C LYS A 510 28.58 5.18 27.94
N VAL A 511 29.08 4.55 26.88
CA VAL A 511 30.50 4.18 26.76
C VAL A 511 31.38 5.43 26.79
N ASP A 512 31.01 6.49 26.07
CA ASP A 512 31.75 7.75 26.04
C ASP A 512 31.72 8.50 27.38
N GLN A 513 30.59 8.49 28.08
CA GLN A 513 30.47 9.04 29.44
C GLN A 513 31.33 8.27 30.45
N ASN A 514 31.31 6.94 30.38
CA ASN A 514 32.13 6.08 31.24
C ASN A 514 33.63 6.28 30.97
N LEU A 515 34.02 6.43 29.70
CA LEU A 515 35.38 6.79 29.30
C LEU A 515 35.80 8.13 29.93
N ALA A 516 34.95 9.15 29.81
CA ALA A 516 35.20 10.49 30.36
C ALA A 516 35.33 10.47 31.90
N MET A 517 34.47 9.72 32.61
CA MET A 517 34.52 9.56 34.06
C MET A 517 35.79 8.82 34.51
N THR A 518 36.14 7.72 33.84
CA THR A 518 37.33 6.92 34.15
C THR A 518 38.62 7.73 33.94
N ASN A 519 38.66 8.54 32.88
CA ASN A 519 39.77 9.47 32.64
C ASN A 519 39.88 10.51 33.76
N LYS A 520 38.78 11.18 34.14
CA LYS A 520 38.77 12.16 35.25
C LYS A 520 39.24 11.56 36.59
N GLN A 521 38.83 10.33 36.89
CA GLN A 521 39.17 9.64 38.14
C GLN A 521 40.65 9.21 38.20
N GLN A 522 41.31 8.98 37.05
CA GLN A 522 42.75 8.75 36.97
C GLN A 522 43.59 10.04 37.08
N HIS A 523 43.02 11.20 36.75
CA HIS A 523 43.70 12.49 36.88
C HIS A 523 43.84 12.98 38.34
N SER A 524 43.01 12.49 39.27
CA SER A 524 43.05 12.87 40.69
C SER A 524 43.99 12.03 41.57
N LYS A 525 44.50 10.88 41.10
CA LYS A 525 45.46 10.02 41.84
C LYS A 525 46.90 10.30 41.40
N LEU A 526 47.67 10.99 42.26
CA LEU A 526 49.02 11.48 42.01
C LEU A 526 50.11 10.37 42.04
N LYS A 527 51.15 10.53 41.20
CA LYS A 527 52.51 9.93 41.25
C LYS A 527 52.74 8.53 40.65
N LYS A 528 53.02 8.45 39.33
CA LYS A 528 54.08 7.65 38.65
C LYS A 528 53.92 7.69 37.12
N THR A 529 54.88 8.26 36.40
CA THR A 529 54.78 8.61 34.97
C THR A 529 54.83 7.41 34.01
N GLY A 530 55.50 6.31 34.36
CA GLY A 530 55.65 5.12 33.51
C GLY A 530 54.46 4.14 33.50
N SER A 531 53.64 4.12 34.55
CA SER A 531 52.44 3.25 34.65
C SER A 531 51.19 3.88 34.03
N ARG A 532 51.22 5.19 33.77
CA ARG A 532 50.09 6.01 33.32
C ARG A 532 49.72 5.83 31.85
N ASN A 533 50.69 5.50 30.99
CA ASN A 533 50.42 5.28 29.56
C ASN A 533 49.81 3.90 29.31
N ARG A 534 50.18 2.88 30.09
CA ARG A 534 49.62 1.52 30.00
C ARG A 534 48.15 1.48 30.42
N SER A 535 47.79 2.15 31.53
CA SER A 535 46.40 2.21 32.01
C SER A 535 45.45 2.95 31.07
N LYS A 536 45.95 3.95 30.32
CA LYS A 536 45.16 4.70 29.32
C LYS A 536 44.89 3.87 28.06
N ILE A 537 45.85 3.05 27.63
CA ILE A 537 45.67 2.11 26.50
C ILE A 537 44.61 1.07 26.84
N ASP A 538 44.69 0.50 28.04
CA ASP A 538 43.74 -0.52 28.46
C ASP A 538 42.31 0.03 28.53
N ILE A 539 42.16 1.30 28.93
CA ILE A 539 40.87 2.03 28.90
C ILE A 539 40.39 2.27 27.47
N LEU A 540 41.25 2.75 26.56
CA LEU A 540 40.89 2.97 25.15
C LEU A 540 40.53 1.67 24.44
N LYS A 541 41.34 0.62 24.64
CA LYS A 541 41.11 -0.72 24.10
C LYS A 541 39.78 -1.29 24.58
N LYS A 542 39.49 -1.16 25.88
CA LYS A 542 38.21 -1.57 26.46
C LYS A 542 37.05 -0.79 25.84
N SER A 543 37.18 0.53 25.72
CA SER A 543 36.15 1.35 25.08
C SER A 543 35.90 0.96 23.62
N LEU A 544 36.95 0.71 22.82
CA LEU A 544 36.81 0.23 21.44
C LEU A 544 36.13 -1.15 21.38
N GLN A 545 36.49 -2.06 22.29
CA GLN A 545 35.85 -3.38 22.39
C GLN A 545 34.37 -3.27 22.78
N ASP A 546 34.03 -2.40 23.73
CA ASP A 546 32.66 -2.13 24.16
C ASP A 546 31.84 -1.55 22.99
N LYS A 547 32.41 -0.61 22.20
CA LYS A 547 31.76 -0.07 20.99
C LYS A 547 31.56 -1.12 19.90
N ILE A 548 32.57 -1.96 19.63
CA ILE A 548 32.46 -3.07 18.68
C ILE A 548 31.36 -4.04 19.10
N PHE A 549 31.28 -4.35 20.39
CA PHE A 549 30.24 -5.22 20.94
C PHE A 549 28.84 -4.65 20.70
N ILE A 550 28.63 -3.35 20.89
CA ILE A 550 27.34 -2.68 20.60
C ILE A 550 26.94 -2.81 19.13
N TYR A 551 27.89 -2.71 18.20
CA TYR A 551 27.60 -2.88 16.76
C TYR A 551 27.35 -4.34 16.35
N GLU A 552 27.93 -5.30 17.07
CA GLU A 552 27.77 -6.74 16.83
C GLU A 552 26.54 -7.33 17.52
N ASP A 553 26.02 -6.66 18.56
CA ASP A 553 24.82 -7.08 19.25
C ASP A 553 23.60 -7.05 18.32
N SER A 554 22.72 -8.04 18.52
CA SER A 554 21.63 -8.36 17.61
C SER A 554 20.30 -7.77 18.04
N THR A 555 19.35 -7.77 17.12
CA THR A 555 18.04 -7.17 17.31
C THR A 555 17.22 -7.89 18.40
N LYS A 556 16.74 -7.13 19.40
CA LYS A 556 15.94 -7.68 20.51
C LYS A 556 14.51 -7.98 20.08
N ALA A 557 13.91 -9.04 20.64
CA ALA A 557 12.53 -9.42 20.36
C ALA A 557 11.51 -8.32 20.72
N GLU A 558 11.80 -7.50 21.73
CA GLU A 558 11.01 -6.32 22.12
C GLU A 558 10.92 -5.27 21.00
N ASN A 559 11.95 -5.14 20.16
CA ASN A 559 11.91 -4.20 19.03
C ASN A 559 10.91 -4.68 17.97
N LEU A 560 10.78 -6.00 17.76
CA LEU A 560 9.83 -6.55 16.78
C LEU A 560 8.38 -6.35 17.22
N SER A 561 8.07 -6.45 18.52
CA SER A 561 6.73 -6.15 19.02
C SER A 561 6.40 -4.66 18.93
N LYS A 562 7.37 -3.78 19.26
CA LYS A 562 7.22 -2.33 19.09
C LYS A 562 6.94 -1.95 17.63
N VAL A 563 7.71 -2.49 16.68
CA VAL A 563 7.47 -2.26 15.24
C VAL A 563 6.07 -2.71 14.81
N LYS A 564 5.59 -3.85 15.29
CA LYS A 564 4.23 -4.32 14.98
C LYS A 564 3.16 -3.35 15.49
N TYR A 565 3.33 -2.83 16.71
CA TYR A 565 2.42 -1.85 17.28
C TYR A 565 2.40 -0.54 16.47
N GLU A 566 3.57 0.01 16.15
CA GLU A 566 3.70 1.24 15.35
C GLU A 566 3.03 1.10 13.97
N LEU A 567 3.24 -0.03 13.28
CA LEU A 567 2.59 -0.28 11.98
C LEU A 567 1.06 -0.37 12.09
N GLN A 568 0.56 -0.97 13.16
CA GLN A 568 -0.88 -1.03 13.40
C GLN A 568 -1.44 0.37 13.69
N HIS A 569 -0.73 1.15 14.50
CA HIS A 569 -1.11 2.52 14.80
C HIS A 569 -1.10 3.41 13.55
N GLU A 570 -0.05 3.34 12.72
CA GLU A 570 0.01 4.04 11.43
C GLU A 570 -1.16 3.67 10.53
N ARG A 571 -1.59 2.41 10.57
CA ARG A 571 -2.74 1.94 9.80
C ARG A 571 -4.06 2.50 10.33
N GLU A 572 -4.24 2.53 11.65
CA GLU A 572 -5.42 3.13 12.29
C GLU A 572 -5.51 4.64 11.99
N CYS A 573 -4.40 5.38 12.08
CA CYS A 573 -4.35 6.78 11.69
C CYS A 573 -4.72 6.99 10.22
N GLN A 574 -4.20 6.16 9.30
CA GLN A 574 -4.58 6.25 7.89
C GLN A 574 -6.08 6.03 7.64
N LEU A 575 -6.72 5.13 8.39
CA LEU A 575 -8.16 4.91 8.28
C LEU A 575 -8.96 6.11 8.81
N HIS A 576 -8.50 6.71 9.91
CA HIS A 576 -9.12 7.90 10.46
C HIS A 576 -8.96 9.12 9.53
N ASP A 577 -7.78 9.30 8.91
CA ASP A 577 -7.55 10.36 7.92
C ASP A 577 -8.47 10.23 6.70
N LEU A 578 -8.78 8.99 6.29
CA LEU A 578 -9.72 8.72 5.20
C LEU A 578 -11.16 9.10 5.55
N GLU A 579 -11.59 8.74 6.75
CA GLU A 579 -12.90 9.14 7.28
C GLU A 579 -13.00 10.67 7.38
N ASN A 580 -11.96 11.32 7.91
CA ASN A 580 -11.88 12.78 8.01
C ASN A 580 -11.93 13.43 6.62
N LYS A 581 -11.27 12.89 5.60
CA LYS A 581 -11.32 13.44 4.24
C LYS A 581 -12.75 13.40 3.65
N LEU A 582 -13.50 12.33 3.89
CA LEU A 582 -14.93 12.29 3.53
C LEU A 582 -15.72 13.33 4.34
N GLY A 583 -15.46 13.43 5.64
CA GLY A 583 -16.09 14.42 6.52
C GLY A 583 -15.85 15.86 6.07
N GLU A 584 -14.61 16.20 5.68
CA GLU A 584 -14.22 17.51 5.15
C GLU A 584 -14.99 17.85 3.88
N TYR A 585 -15.13 16.90 2.94
CA TYR A 585 -15.90 17.10 1.72
C TYR A 585 -17.38 17.42 2.03
N ILE A 586 -17.99 16.67 2.93
CA ILE A 586 -19.40 16.84 3.32
C ILE A 586 -19.60 18.15 4.09
N ALA A 587 -18.70 18.47 5.01
CA ALA A 587 -18.73 19.73 5.75
C ALA A 587 -18.57 20.94 4.80
N ALA A 588 -17.70 20.83 3.79
CA ALA A 588 -17.53 21.88 2.78
C ALA A 588 -18.81 22.08 1.94
N LEU A 589 -19.49 21.00 1.54
CA LEU A 589 -20.78 21.09 0.84
C LEU A 589 -21.85 21.75 1.73
N ALA A 590 -21.99 21.30 2.98
CA ALA A 590 -22.93 21.88 3.93
C ALA A 590 -22.66 23.37 4.14
N PHE A 591 -21.39 23.74 4.33
CA PHE A 591 -20.97 25.14 4.46
C PHE A 591 -21.28 25.96 3.21
N GLN A 592 -21.04 25.42 2.01
CA GLN A 592 -21.35 26.12 0.77
C GLN A 592 -22.84 26.40 0.64
N LYS A 593 -23.71 25.46 1.04
CA LYS A 593 -25.17 25.66 1.02
C LYS A 593 -25.62 26.69 2.06
N THR A 594 -25.08 26.64 3.27
CA THR A 594 -25.43 27.61 4.33
C THR A 594 -24.96 29.02 4.02
N VAL A 595 -23.77 29.18 3.44
CA VAL A 595 -23.26 30.50 2.98
C VAL A 595 -24.21 31.10 1.95
N LYS A 596 -24.60 30.34 0.92
CA LYS A 596 -25.55 30.81 -0.10
C LYS A 596 -26.89 31.26 0.51
N LYS A 597 -27.44 30.50 1.46
CA LYS A 597 -28.68 30.88 2.18
C LYS A 597 -28.49 32.16 3.01
N SER A 598 -27.35 32.29 3.69
CA SER A 598 -27.01 33.49 4.48
C SER A 598 -26.89 34.74 3.60
N GLU A 599 -26.15 34.66 2.48
CA GLU A 599 -25.98 35.76 1.54
C GLU A 599 -27.34 36.23 0.98
N MET A 600 -28.22 35.29 0.63
CA MET A 600 -29.56 35.59 0.15
C MET A 600 -30.41 36.32 1.21
N LEU A 601 -30.35 35.87 2.48
CA LEU A 601 -31.04 36.50 3.61
C LEU A 601 -30.51 37.90 3.93
N GLU A 602 -29.19 38.11 3.85
CA GLU A 602 -28.55 39.42 4.02
C GLU A 602 -29.05 40.42 2.97
N LEU A 603 -29.06 40.03 1.69
CA LEU A 603 -29.58 40.84 0.59
C LEU A 603 -31.05 41.22 0.80
N TYR A 604 -31.88 40.26 1.19
CA TYR A 604 -33.30 40.49 1.43
C TYR A 604 -33.54 41.45 2.61
N THR A 605 -32.82 41.25 3.72
CA THR A 605 -32.92 42.11 4.90
C THR A 605 -32.45 43.53 4.61
N ALA A 606 -31.41 43.69 3.80
CA ALA A 606 -30.96 45.00 3.33
C ALA A 606 -32.04 45.71 2.51
N ILE A 607 -32.75 45.01 1.62
CA ILE A 607 -33.83 45.61 0.83
C ILE A 607 -35.02 46.03 1.70
N ILE A 608 -35.46 45.18 2.63
CA ILE A 608 -36.52 45.57 3.58
C ILE A 608 -36.10 46.79 4.39
N SER A 609 -34.84 46.84 4.83
CA SER A 609 -34.31 47.99 5.58
C SER A 609 -34.31 49.26 4.73
N VAL A 610 -33.94 49.17 3.45
CA VAL A 610 -34.05 50.29 2.50
C VAL A 610 -35.50 50.74 2.36
N GLN A 611 -36.46 49.82 2.16
CA GLN A 611 -37.87 50.17 2.07
C GLN A 611 -38.38 50.88 3.32
N ALA A 612 -38.04 50.38 4.52
CA ALA A 612 -38.42 51.00 5.78
C ALA A 612 -37.90 52.44 5.90
N LEU A 613 -36.62 52.67 5.54
CA LEU A 613 -36.01 53.99 5.50
C LEU A 613 -36.68 54.91 4.46
N LEU A 614 -37.06 54.37 3.29
CA LEU A 614 -37.77 55.12 2.25
C LEU A 614 -39.18 55.54 2.72
N PHE A 615 -39.92 54.64 3.37
CA PHE A 615 -41.22 54.97 3.96
C PHE A 615 -41.12 56.02 5.07
N GLU A 616 -40.11 55.92 5.94
CA GLU A 616 -39.83 56.92 6.96
C GLU A 616 -39.52 58.28 6.33
N GLN A 617 -38.70 58.30 5.27
CA GLN A 617 -38.36 59.52 4.54
C GLN A 617 -39.58 60.14 3.83
N LEU A 618 -40.44 59.32 3.21
CA LEU A 618 -41.68 59.79 2.56
C LEU A 618 -42.70 60.35 3.58
N SER A 619 -42.75 59.75 4.77
CA SER A 619 -43.62 60.19 5.86
C SER A 619 -43.13 61.49 6.53
N THR A 620 -41.82 61.60 6.79
CA THR A 620 -41.21 62.80 7.40
C THR A 620 -41.21 63.99 6.46
N SER A 621 -41.02 63.77 5.16
CA SER A 621 -41.13 64.80 4.12
C SER A 621 -42.57 65.23 3.81
N LYS A 622 -43.57 64.60 4.42
CA LYS A 622 -45.02 64.78 4.15
C LYS A 622 -45.39 64.51 2.68
N THR A 623 -44.58 63.74 1.97
CA THR A 623 -44.84 63.34 0.58
C THR A 623 -45.94 62.28 0.51
N LEU A 624 -46.00 61.41 1.52
CA LEU A 624 -47.10 60.49 1.77
C LEU A 624 -47.65 60.69 3.18
N SER A 625 -48.97 60.62 3.32
CA SER A 625 -49.64 60.48 4.59
C SER A 625 -49.51 59.06 5.14
N LYS A 626 -49.65 58.88 6.46
CA LYS A 626 -49.66 57.54 7.07
C LYS A 626 -50.69 56.61 6.43
N LEU A 627 -51.83 57.15 6.00
CA LEU A 627 -52.91 56.37 5.39
C LEU A 627 -52.53 55.89 3.97
N GLU A 628 -51.81 56.70 3.21
CA GLU A 628 -51.29 56.30 1.89
C GLU A 628 -50.16 55.27 2.00
N CYS A 629 -49.28 55.37 3.01
CA CYS A 629 -48.29 54.32 3.28
C CYS A 629 -48.96 52.97 3.62
N ILE A 630 -50.03 53.00 4.41
CA ILE A 630 -50.82 51.80 4.73
C ILE A 630 -51.45 51.24 3.44
N GLN A 631 -52.03 52.07 2.59
CA GLN A 631 -52.62 51.62 1.32
C GLN A 631 -51.60 50.98 0.36
N ILE A 632 -50.37 51.52 0.29
CA ILE A 632 -49.30 50.93 -0.53
C ILE A 632 -48.89 49.55 0.00
N LEU A 633 -48.76 49.40 1.33
CA LEU A 633 -48.45 48.12 1.95
C LEU A 633 -49.60 47.12 1.81
N GLU A 634 -50.84 47.56 1.99
CA GLU A 634 -52.06 46.75 1.79
C GLU A 634 -52.22 46.30 0.34
N ALA A 635 -51.74 47.07 -0.64
CA ALA A 635 -51.71 46.66 -2.04
C ALA A 635 -50.58 45.66 -2.35
N HIS A 636 -49.47 45.70 -1.60
CA HIS A 636 -48.31 44.83 -1.82
C HIS A 636 -48.43 43.46 -1.12
N ASN A 637 -49.00 43.43 0.10
CA ASN A 637 -49.14 42.21 0.90
C ASN A 637 -49.88 41.06 0.18
N PRO A 638 -50.97 41.27 -0.58
CA PRO A 638 -51.64 40.20 -1.30
C PRO A 638 -50.74 39.50 -2.32
N GLU A 639 -49.83 40.23 -2.97
CA GLU A 639 -48.89 39.66 -3.95
C GLU A 639 -47.86 38.75 -3.25
N ILE A 640 -47.41 39.13 -2.05
CA ILE A 640 -46.54 38.31 -1.19
C ILE A 640 -47.30 37.06 -0.69
N GLU A 641 -48.51 37.22 -0.16
CA GLU A 641 -49.34 36.11 0.33
C GLU A 641 -49.70 35.11 -0.78
N GLU A 642 -49.86 35.57 -2.02
CA GLU A 642 -50.08 34.70 -3.18
C GLU A 642 -48.80 33.91 -3.53
N LEU A 643 -47.63 34.53 -3.49
CA LEU A 643 -46.35 33.85 -3.70
C LEU A 643 -46.09 32.78 -2.62
N VAL A 644 -46.34 33.09 -1.36
CA VAL A 644 -46.21 32.12 -0.24
C VAL A 644 -47.19 30.95 -0.41
N ARG A 645 -48.47 31.22 -0.73
CA ARG A 645 -49.45 30.13 -0.98
C ARG A 645 -49.07 29.26 -2.18
N LYS A 646 -48.55 29.86 -3.26
CA LYS A 646 -48.06 29.13 -4.43
C LYS A 646 -46.89 28.21 -4.05
N GLN A 647 -45.95 28.70 -3.25
CA GLN A 647 -44.82 27.91 -2.75
C GLN A 647 -45.29 26.72 -1.89
N GLU A 648 -46.14 26.96 -0.89
CA GLU A 648 -46.67 25.90 -0.03
C GLU A 648 -47.37 24.80 -0.84
N TYR A 649 -48.15 25.20 -1.85
CA TYR A 649 -48.80 24.27 -2.76
C TYR A 649 -47.79 23.47 -3.61
N GLU A 650 -46.77 24.13 -4.16
CA GLU A 650 -45.73 23.47 -4.95
C GLU A 650 -44.91 22.47 -4.12
N MET A 651 -44.53 22.82 -2.89
CA MET A 651 -43.81 21.92 -1.98
C MET A 651 -44.64 20.67 -1.67
N LEU A 652 -45.90 20.85 -1.25
CA LEU A 652 -46.81 19.74 -0.93
C LEU A 652 -47.06 18.83 -2.15
N ASN A 653 -47.20 19.42 -3.34
CA ASN A 653 -47.39 18.66 -4.57
C ASN A 653 -46.14 17.85 -4.96
N ARG A 654 -44.94 18.42 -4.81
CA ARG A 654 -43.67 17.71 -5.06
C ARG A 654 -43.44 16.58 -4.06
N GLU A 655 -43.66 16.82 -2.77
CA GLU A 655 -43.56 15.78 -1.73
C GLU A 655 -44.54 14.63 -1.97
N SER A 656 -45.82 14.93 -2.23
CA SER A 656 -46.84 13.91 -2.45
C SER A 656 -46.61 13.12 -3.74
N ALA A 657 -46.14 13.75 -4.82
CA ALA A 657 -45.75 13.06 -6.05
C ALA A 657 -44.58 12.09 -5.81
N GLN A 658 -43.56 12.51 -5.05
CA GLN A 658 -42.41 11.67 -4.71
C GLN A 658 -42.82 10.49 -3.82
N GLN A 659 -43.61 10.75 -2.76
CA GLN A 659 -44.14 9.72 -1.85
C GLN A 659 -44.99 8.70 -2.59
N HIS A 660 -45.83 9.15 -3.53
CA HIS A 660 -46.65 8.24 -4.35
C HIS A 660 -45.76 7.34 -5.23
N GLN A 661 -44.73 7.91 -5.84
CA GLN A 661 -43.77 7.15 -6.66
C GLN A 661 -42.96 6.14 -5.82
N GLN A 662 -42.54 6.51 -4.62
CA GLN A 662 -41.88 5.61 -3.65
C GLN A 662 -42.81 4.48 -3.23
N HIS A 663 -44.06 4.77 -2.90
CA HIS A 663 -45.07 3.76 -2.54
C HIS A 663 -45.32 2.76 -3.67
N LEU A 664 -45.34 3.22 -4.93
CA LEU A 664 -45.46 2.37 -6.10
C LEU A 664 -44.23 1.46 -6.28
N LYS A 665 -43.02 2.02 -6.17
CA LYS A 665 -41.77 1.27 -6.28
C LYS A 665 -41.59 0.26 -5.15
N SER A 666 -41.94 0.63 -3.91
CA SER A 666 -41.88 -0.28 -2.76
C SER A 666 -42.88 -1.41 -2.91
N ARG A 667 -44.11 -1.13 -3.31
CA ARG A 667 -45.14 -2.15 -3.56
C ARG A 667 -44.73 -3.14 -4.66
N GLN A 668 -44.13 -2.67 -5.74
CA GLN A 668 -43.62 -3.53 -6.82
C GLN A 668 -42.41 -4.37 -6.40
N ARG A 669 -41.57 -3.86 -5.49
CA ARG A 669 -40.40 -4.58 -4.96
C ARG A 669 -40.75 -5.77 -4.08
N TRP A 670 -41.89 -5.70 -3.37
CA TRP A 670 -42.34 -6.73 -2.44
C TRP A 670 -43.29 -7.77 -3.06
N THR A 671 -43.50 -7.77 -4.38
CA THR A 671 -44.27 -8.81 -5.07
C THR A 671 -43.44 -10.09 -5.29
N PRO A 672 -44.08 -11.28 -5.39
CA PRO A 672 -43.39 -12.54 -5.65
C PRO A 672 -42.49 -12.52 -6.90
N ASP A 673 -42.91 -11.80 -7.94
CA ASP A 673 -42.15 -11.62 -9.19
C ASP A 673 -40.91 -10.72 -9.00
N GLY A 674 -40.98 -9.74 -8.08
CA GLY A 674 -39.84 -8.89 -7.72
C GLY A 674 -38.79 -9.61 -6.85
N TRP A 675 -39.15 -10.74 -6.23
CA TRP A 675 -38.25 -11.52 -5.38
C TRP A 675 -37.30 -12.44 -6.17
N GLY A 676 -37.49 -12.58 -7.49
CA GLY A 676 -36.65 -13.43 -8.34
C GLY A 676 -36.65 -14.91 -7.90
N LEU A 677 -37.66 -15.33 -7.15
CA LEU A 677 -37.77 -16.69 -6.63
C LEU A 677 -38.28 -17.62 -7.73
N SER A 678 -37.37 -18.16 -8.54
CA SER A 678 -37.67 -19.36 -9.31
C SER A 678 -38.02 -20.48 -8.33
N SER A 679 -39.24 -21.01 -8.44
CA SER A 679 -39.67 -22.22 -7.75
C SER A 679 -39.06 -23.44 -8.44
N GLU A 680 -37.74 -23.61 -8.37
CA GLU A 680 -37.14 -24.91 -8.71
C GLU A 680 -37.44 -25.89 -7.57
N ALA A 681 -38.50 -26.67 -7.77
CA ALA A 681 -38.78 -27.85 -6.98
C ALA A 681 -37.73 -28.91 -7.32
N VAL A 682 -36.62 -28.90 -6.58
CA VAL A 682 -35.60 -29.95 -6.68
C VAL A 682 -36.13 -31.19 -5.96
N GLU A 683 -36.64 -32.16 -6.72
CA GLU A 683 -36.93 -33.51 -6.22
C GLU A 683 -35.65 -34.09 -5.59
N THR A 684 -35.62 -34.23 -4.27
CA THR A 684 -34.46 -34.76 -3.55
C THR A 684 -34.87 -35.78 -2.49
N ASN A 685 -34.10 -36.88 -2.44
CA ASN A 685 -34.24 -38.04 -1.56
C ASN A 685 -34.57 -37.68 -0.10
N ALA A 686 -35.49 -38.46 0.49
CA ALA A 686 -36.08 -38.25 1.82
C ALA A 686 -35.06 -38.05 2.95
N ASP A 687 -33.89 -38.70 2.89
CA ASP A 687 -32.88 -38.64 3.96
C ASP A 687 -32.03 -37.35 3.99
N ARG A 688 -32.11 -36.48 2.96
CA ARG A 688 -31.39 -35.18 2.90
C ARG A 688 -32.33 -33.97 2.84
N GLN A 689 -33.63 -34.20 2.97
CA GLN A 689 -34.68 -33.21 2.75
C GLN A 689 -34.61 -32.06 3.75
N VAL A 690 -34.37 -32.34 5.04
CA VAL A 690 -34.28 -31.31 6.08
C VAL A 690 -33.07 -30.39 5.87
N THR A 691 -31.90 -30.94 5.53
CA THR A 691 -30.69 -30.14 5.29
C THR A 691 -30.80 -29.31 4.02
N ALA A 692 -31.43 -29.85 2.97
CA ALA A 692 -31.71 -29.12 1.73
C ALA A 692 -32.71 -27.97 1.96
N LEU A 693 -33.81 -28.23 2.69
CA LEU A 693 -34.80 -27.22 3.07
C LEU A 693 -34.20 -26.13 3.95
N LEU A 694 -33.36 -26.48 4.93
CA LEU A 694 -32.65 -25.50 5.76
C LEU A 694 -31.69 -24.63 4.92
N ARG A 695 -30.92 -25.22 3.99
CA ARG A 695 -30.08 -24.43 3.06
C ARG A 695 -30.91 -23.51 2.18
N GLN A 696 -32.04 -23.99 1.66
CA GLN A 696 -32.94 -23.20 0.84
C GLN A 696 -33.56 -22.05 1.65
N ALA A 697 -34.02 -22.32 2.88
CA ALA A 697 -34.55 -21.32 3.80
C ALA A 697 -33.48 -20.27 4.16
N MET A 698 -32.26 -20.69 4.50
CA MET A 698 -31.14 -19.79 4.76
C MET A 698 -30.80 -18.91 3.55
N ASN A 699 -30.81 -19.49 2.34
CA ASN A 699 -30.60 -18.73 1.10
C ASN A 699 -31.71 -17.70 0.87
N LYS A 700 -32.98 -18.08 1.06
CA LYS A 700 -34.12 -17.14 0.97
C LYS A 700 -34.07 -16.04 2.03
N CYS A 701 -33.73 -16.38 3.27
CA CYS A 701 -33.51 -15.40 4.34
C CYS A 701 -32.40 -14.42 3.97
N ARG A 702 -31.28 -14.92 3.43
CA ARG A 702 -30.18 -14.06 2.96
C ARG A 702 -30.61 -13.13 1.82
N GLN A 703 -31.40 -13.64 0.86
CA GLN A 703 -31.97 -12.82 -0.22
C GLN A 703 -32.90 -11.73 0.33
N LEU A 704 -33.78 -12.06 1.28
CA LEU A 704 -34.67 -11.10 1.93
C LEU A 704 -33.89 -10.03 2.70
N ILE A 705 -32.87 -10.41 3.47
CA ILE A 705 -32.00 -9.48 4.19
C ILE A 705 -31.32 -8.52 3.19
N ASN A 706 -30.75 -9.04 2.11
CA ASN A 706 -30.10 -8.23 1.09
C ASN A 706 -31.08 -7.25 0.42
N LEU A 707 -32.29 -7.71 0.13
CA LEU A 707 -33.34 -6.91 -0.53
C LEU A 707 -33.86 -5.81 0.42
N HIS A 708 -34.01 -6.12 1.70
CA HIS A 708 -34.35 -5.13 2.72
C HIS A 708 -33.25 -4.09 2.91
N GLN A 709 -31.98 -4.52 2.98
CA GLN A 709 -30.84 -3.61 3.05
C GLN A 709 -30.75 -2.71 1.81
N GLN A 710 -31.03 -3.23 0.62
CA GLN A 710 -31.12 -2.42 -0.59
C GLN A 710 -32.27 -1.43 -0.52
N SER A 711 -33.44 -1.85 -0.02
CA SER A 711 -34.57 -0.94 0.20
C SER A 711 -34.24 0.19 1.15
N LEU A 712 -33.54 -0.09 2.24
CA LEU A 712 -33.14 0.94 3.19
C LEU A 712 -32.17 1.96 2.55
N ARG A 713 -31.21 1.48 1.75
CA ARG A 713 -30.28 2.33 1.00
C ARG A 713 -30.97 3.24 0.01
N ASP A 714 -31.87 2.68 -0.79
CA ASP A 714 -32.60 3.44 -1.80
C ASP A 714 -33.52 4.47 -1.14
N GLU A 715 -34.12 4.14 0.01
CA GLU A 715 -34.94 5.08 0.76
C GLU A 715 -34.12 6.26 1.27
N GLN A 716 -32.98 6.01 1.92
CA GLN A 716 -32.06 7.07 2.37
C GLN A 716 -31.58 7.95 1.21
N TRP A 717 -31.25 7.34 0.08
CA TRP A 717 -30.90 8.06 -1.14
C TRP A 717 -32.03 8.98 -1.61
N ASN A 718 -33.26 8.46 -1.68
CA ASN A 718 -34.39 9.24 -2.13
C ASN A 718 -34.76 10.37 -1.16
N CYS A 719 -34.56 10.18 0.15
CA CYS A 719 -34.78 11.22 1.16
C CYS A 719 -33.82 12.40 0.96
N THR A 720 -32.51 12.15 0.87
CA THR A 720 -31.50 13.23 0.70
C THR A 720 -31.71 14.04 -0.59
N VAL A 721 -32.12 13.39 -1.68
CA VAL A 721 -32.44 14.06 -2.95
C VAL A 721 -33.76 14.83 -2.88
N LEU A 722 -34.77 14.30 -2.19
CA LEU A 722 -36.02 15.00 -1.97
C LEU A 722 -35.80 16.28 -1.15
N GLU A 723 -35.01 16.20 -0.08
CA GLU A 723 -34.65 17.36 0.74
C GLU A 723 -33.97 18.45 -0.10
N ASP A 724 -33.04 18.10 -1.00
CA ASP A 724 -32.42 19.07 -1.92
C ASP A 724 -33.42 19.70 -2.88
N LEU A 725 -34.35 18.91 -3.41
CA LEU A 725 -35.38 19.42 -4.30
C LEU A 725 -36.33 20.39 -3.59
N LEU A 726 -36.63 20.15 -2.32
CA LEU A 726 -37.42 21.05 -1.47
C LEU A 726 -36.63 22.31 -1.11
N GLU A 727 -35.37 22.18 -0.71
CA GLU A 727 -34.52 23.34 -0.44
C GLU A 727 -34.36 24.23 -1.67
N ASN A 728 -34.20 23.67 -2.86
CA ASN A 728 -34.13 24.45 -4.09
C ASN A 728 -35.45 25.21 -4.35
N THR A 729 -36.60 24.58 -4.09
CA THR A 729 -37.89 25.29 -4.20
C THR A 729 -38.03 26.43 -3.22
N GLU A 730 -37.53 26.26 -2.01
CA GLU A 730 -37.48 27.32 -1.00
C GLU A 730 -36.58 28.47 -1.47
N THR A 731 -35.41 28.16 -2.04
CA THR A 731 -34.52 29.20 -2.59
C THR A 731 -35.12 29.94 -3.78
N ASP A 732 -35.80 29.24 -4.69
CA ASP A 732 -36.47 29.85 -5.84
C ASP A 732 -37.61 30.78 -5.38
N ALA A 733 -38.38 30.34 -4.39
CA ALA A 733 -39.44 31.14 -3.79
C ALA A 733 -38.88 32.37 -3.07
N PHE A 734 -37.77 32.21 -2.34
CA PHE A 734 -37.10 33.33 -1.69
C PHE A 734 -36.56 34.34 -2.69
N LEU A 735 -36.02 33.90 -3.84
CA LEU A 735 -35.62 34.78 -4.93
C LEU A 735 -36.82 35.51 -5.54
N ALA A 736 -37.97 34.85 -5.67
CA ALA A 736 -39.20 35.47 -6.13
C ALA A 736 -39.69 36.56 -5.16
N LEU A 737 -39.68 36.27 -3.85
CA LEU A 737 -39.98 37.25 -2.80
C LEU A 737 -38.99 38.42 -2.83
N TYR A 738 -37.69 38.15 -2.91
CA TYR A 738 -36.66 39.17 -3.04
C TYR A 738 -36.89 40.08 -4.27
N SER A 739 -37.27 39.50 -5.41
CA SER A 739 -37.59 40.26 -6.62
C SER A 739 -38.81 41.18 -6.43
N GLN A 740 -39.78 40.72 -5.63
CA GLN A 740 -41.01 41.44 -5.32
C GLN A 740 -40.71 42.63 -4.39
N GLU A 741 -39.88 42.41 -3.36
CA GLU A 741 -39.39 43.47 -2.48
C GLU A 741 -38.53 44.51 -3.23
N LEU A 742 -37.70 44.07 -4.18
CA LEU A 742 -36.95 44.99 -5.04
C LEU A 742 -37.86 45.91 -5.88
N ARG A 743 -39.00 45.41 -6.37
CA ARG A 743 -39.98 46.22 -7.10
C ARG A 743 -40.58 47.30 -6.21
N LEU A 744 -40.97 46.95 -4.98
CA LEU A 744 -41.47 47.91 -4.01
C LEU A 744 -40.41 48.96 -3.67
N ALA A 745 -39.16 48.54 -3.44
CA ALA A 745 -38.04 49.45 -3.19
C ALA A 745 -37.80 50.42 -4.37
N GLY A 746 -37.87 49.94 -5.62
CA GLY A 746 -37.80 50.77 -6.82
C GLY A 746 -38.92 51.80 -6.91
N TYR A 747 -40.17 51.38 -6.65
CA TYR A 747 -41.33 52.26 -6.61
C TYR A 747 -41.20 53.36 -5.54
N LEU A 748 -40.77 53.00 -4.32
CA LEU A 748 -40.56 53.96 -3.23
C LEU A 748 -39.38 54.92 -3.50
N THR A 749 -38.33 54.43 -4.17
CA THR A 749 -37.18 55.27 -4.58
C THR A 749 -37.63 56.33 -5.59
N LYS A 750 -38.49 55.95 -6.55
CA LYS A 750 -39.10 56.88 -7.51
C LYS A 750 -39.92 57.97 -6.82
N LEU A 751 -40.76 57.58 -5.85
CA LEU A 751 -41.62 58.50 -5.11
C LEU A 751 -40.81 59.48 -4.24
N SER A 752 -39.75 58.99 -3.59
CA SER A 752 -38.91 59.79 -2.69
C SER A 752 -37.90 60.69 -3.40
N ARG A 753 -37.69 60.48 -4.72
CA ARG A 753 -36.73 61.23 -5.57
C ARG A 753 -35.30 61.23 -5.00
N ILE A 754 -34.90 60.15 -4.35
CA ILE A 754 -33.57 60.06 -3.74
C ILE A 754 -32.49 59.87 -4.82
N PRO A 755 -31.38 60.64 -4.77
CA PRO A 755 -30.25 60.42 -5.66
C PRO A 755 -29.66 59.02 -5.52
N VAL A 756 -29.37 58.37 -6.65
CA VAL A 756 -28.75 57.04 -6.74
C VAL A 756 -27.47 56.92 -5.89
N GLY A 757 -26.67 57.99 -5.82
CA GLY A 757 -25.44 58.02 -5.01
C GLY A 757 -25.67 57.95 -3.49
N ILE A 758 -26.85 58.37 -3.00
CA ILE A 758 -27.23 58.23 -1.58
C ILE A 758 -27.70 56.81 -1.31
N LEU A 759 -28.52 56.25 -2.20
CA LEU A 759 -28.97 54.85 -2.10
C LEU A 759 -27.78 53.88 -2.15
N HIS A 760 -26.80 54.13 -3.02
CA HIS A 760 -25.56 53.37 -3.07
C HIS A 760 -24.78 53.40 -1.74
N ARG A 761 -24.71 54.56 -1.06
CA ARG A 761 -24.05 54.66 0.27
C ARG A 761 -24.81 53.88 1.34
N PHE A 762 -26.15 53.91 1.31
CA PHE A 762 -26.97 53.15 2.25
C PHE A 762 -26.86 51.64 2.03
N LEU A 763 -26.85 51.17 0.78
CA LEU A 763 -26.62 49.75 0.48
C LEU A 763 -25.24 49.30 0.95
N ASN A 764 -24.19 50.12 0.78
CA ASN A 764 -22.86 49.81 1.32
C ASN A 764 -22.80 49.76 2.86
N LEU A 765 -23.71 50.45 3.56
CA LEU A 765 -23.85 50.39 5.02
C LEU A 765 -24.62 49.15 5.48
N LEU A 766 -25.65 48.75 4.73
CA LEU A 766 -26.52 47.61 5.04
C LEU A 766 -25.92 46.27 4.59
N LEU A 767 -25.00 46.29 3.62
CA LEU A 767 -24.30 45.13 3.07
C LEU A 767 -22.78 45.27 3.24
N PRO A 768 -22.27 45.28 4.47
CA PRO A 768 -20.84 45.48 4.74
C PRO A 768 -19.97 44.30 4.27
N SER A 769 -20.58 43.11 4.14
CA SER A 769 -19.98 41.84 3.70
C SER A 769 -19.98 41.66 2.18
N SER A 770 -20.83 42.36 1.44
CA SER A 770 -21.01 42.17 0.00
C SER A 770 -19.95 42.87 -0.83
N SER A 771 -19.65 42.31 -2.00
CA SER A 771 -18.75 42.92 -2.97
C SER A 771 -19.39 44.14 -3.64
N GLN A 772 -18.57 45.09 -4.12
CA GLN A 772 -19.07 46.26 -4.86
C GLN A 772 -19.87 45.86 -6.11
N SER A 773 -19.54 44.74 -6.74
CA SER A 773 -20.30 44.21 -7.89
C SER A 773 -21.72 43.81 -7.50
N GLU A 774 -21.91 43.20 -6.34
CA GLU A 774 -23.22 42.80 -5.82
C GLU A 774 -24.03 44.02 -5.37
N VAL A 775 -23.40 44.96 -4.67
CA VAL A 775 -24.08 46.21 -4.27
C VAL A 775 -24.57 47.01 -5.50
N LEU A 776 -23.76 47.06 -6.56
CA LEU A 776 -24.14 47.70 -7.82
C LEU A 776 -25.24 46.91 -8.56
N SER A 777 -25.23 45.58 -8.56
CA SER A 777 -26.28 44.79 -9.21
C SER A 777 -27.64 44.98 -8.54
N VAL A 778 -27.65 45.11 -7.20
CA VAL A 778 -28.83 45.46 -6.41
C VAL A 778 -29.32 46.87 -6.76
N LEU A 779 -28.40 47.84 -6.77
CA LEU A 779 -28.72 49.23 -7.13
C LEU A 779 -29.29 49.36 -8.54
N ASP A 780 -28.69 48.68 -9.51
CA ASP A 780 -29.15 48.62 -10.90
C ASP A 780 -30.55 48.02 -10.97
N SER A 781 -30.83 46.96 -10.20
CA SER A 781 -32.15 46.34 -10.13
C SER A 781 -33.21 47.30 -9.58
N ILE A 782 -32.91 48.02 -8.49
CA ILE A 782 -33.81 49.06 -7.93
C ILE A 782 -34.06 50.17 -8.97
N SER A 783 -33.02 50.61 -9.68
CA SER A 783 -33.13 51.67 -10.70
C SER A 783 -34.01 51.25 -11.89
N LYS A 784 -33.87 50.00 -12.36
CA LYS A 784 -34.73 49.43 -13.42
C LYS A 784 -36.21 49.47 -13.06
N TYR A 785 -36.55 49.14 -11.81
CA TYR A 785 -37.93 49.18 -11.33
C TYR A 785 -38.44 50.61 -11.05
N SER A 786 -37.54 51.58 -10.83
CA SER A 786 -37.90 53.01 -10.71
C SER A 786 -38.31 53.63 -12.05
N ASP A 787 -37.67 53.26 -13.16
CA ASP A 787 -37.87 53.92 -14.46
C ASP A 787 -39.12 53.44 -15.22
N GLY A 788 -39.53 52.17 -15.07
CA GLY A 788 -40.83 51.64 -15.47
C GLY A 788 -41.13 51.58 -16.98
N VAL A 789 -41.03 50.39 -17.58
CA VAL A 789 -41.94 49.94 -18.65
C VAL A 789 -42.98 49.03 -17.99
N ALA A 790 -44.25 49.39 -18.12
CA ALA A 790 -45.37 48.55 -17.71
C ALA A 790 -45.61 47.47 -18.78
N GLU A 791 -45.28 46.21 -18.47
CA GLU A 791 -45.85 45.08 -19.20
C GLU A 791 -47.18 44.70 -18.54
N SER A 792 -48.26 45.34 -19.01
CA SER A 792 -49.62 44.84 -18.81
C SER A 792 -49.90 43.72 -19.79
N ALA A 793 -50.41 42.61 -19.25
CA ALA A 793 -50.88 41.43 -19.96
C ALA A 793 -51.60 41.71 -21.29
N SER A 794 -51.16 41.04 -22.36
CA SER A 794 -52.03 40.63 -23.46
C SER A 794 -51.65 39.22 -23.92
N ASN A 795 -52.42 38.24 -23.44
CA ASN A 795 -52.61 36.99 -24.17
C ASN A 795 -53.49 37.29 -25.38
N ALA A 796 -52.96 37.11 -26.58
CA ALA A 796 -53.75 36.83 -27.77
C ALA A 796 -52.91 35.95 -28.71
N ASP A 797 -53.48 34.80 -29.05
CA ASP A 797 -53.05 33.87 -30.08
C ASP A 797 -52.52 34.57 -31.34
N GLU A 798 -51.40 34.10 -31.86
CA GLU A 798 -51.25 33.99 -33.32
C GLU A 798 -50.39 32.79 -33.71
N SER A 799 -51.09 31.75 -34.15
CA SER A 799 -50.58 30.68 -34.97
C SER A 799 -50.08 31.20 -36.31
N GLY A 800 -48.87 30.79 -36.73
CA GLY A 800 -48.60 30.48 -38.13
C GLY A 800 -47.64 31.39 -38.91
N SER A 801 -46.65 30.73 -39.51
CA SER A 801 -45.97 31.10 -40.77
C SER A 801 -44.94 32.26 -40.73
N SER A 802 -43.64 31.93 -40.81
CA SER A 802 -42.95 31.88 -42.13
C SER A 802 -41.43 31.64 -42.07
N LYS A 803 -41.01 30.75 -42.97
CA LYS A 803 -39.72 30.48 -43.61
C LYS A 803 -38.57 31.52 -43.50
N LYS A 804 -37.36 30.94 -43.36
CA LYS A 804 -36.07 31.24 -44.04
C LYS A 804 -35.54 32.69 -44.00
N ARG A 805 -34.39 32.85 -43.35
CA ARG A 805 -33.09 32.85 -44.05
C ARG A 805 -31.97 32.40 -43.13
#